data_AF-A0AAN6K4M4-F1
#
_entry.id   AF-A0AAN6K4M4-F1
#
_cell.length_a   1.000
_cell.length_b   1.000
_cell.length_c   1.000
_cell.angle_alpha   90.00
_cell.angle_beta   90.00
_cell.angle_gamma   90.00
#
_symmetry.space_group_name_H-M   'P 1'
#
loop_
_entity.id
_entity.type
_entity.pdbx_description
1 polymer ?
#
loop_
_entity_poly.entity_id
_entity_poly.type
_entity_poly.pdbx_seq_one_letter_code
_entity_poly.pdbx_strand_id
1 'polypeptide(L)'
;MASGWDAHSDVDSRFDFEGQDSALWRHLPRLVDGVNKLAISDATQLVALYQYHSIEPEVDNTLLRNLTGISDPSVPCQLVLGSEQDQHRLPPKVGTDEHSYDLGLSFNKLLLAPTIYLKCTFLRVLEEGRPHTAVLEWHFNSYSGPGTGIVDYVHDDSTAVISFTAGPATCSGFNKLERAKNKLCDQDNEIYGVLKSYLAHGEHAVKLKLKGNSLSLEARGELNKVRSRLPGGDGVLLPTIGAVEYAAFGDKSDRVHCARDGMLSPADMLLPIIKHPMVPIGCTNTFTTVKEASVQLAYSAVASEAEARESTKLWAQVYHSAKVFPLGNFAVLGVRFQKFEKLGSANGELHYRLPKEMGASIVFKDRRSGMSVKVKTILIGNVAELPPHDAFFQIISESAEYFGSGEMVSVGRSPEYFDVKIEPVYNSATYASQLATVAQLQLPGNRRWHGILLNQVHDAIKIIDLTQPKEAEATIAPHIRRRADAWLEDWMTWNEEQVAVIEGIKVAKGGTILVMGPAGTGKTLLQEALSIYFYLLGFHVLALAPANSNVDHLAVQLGRIEEREKLPSALKFLRMYPSVRDFIPKEDGDATELDPIPAKHSLVQFYDLLSAIDDRETDKQTARRYGLAQAVLHAAENHTHVLKRCLRSSTGNARGDVVNAWDLLREFIAKWSHGGTDRESLRSGCDDQIMAQYRMAYAQCRAHLIGGNRFMLATTGNARASELVQHWYSPEHEWNVKRLGVVVFVDEAAKDVEVNVWSGVVCEQWASGVRGVVMFGDDKQLKPTNTCSRGRINFNAFNDRLDIPLPCRLVEEGFPHYRLLEQRRMHQVLSRFPNREFYKGKLRDGAGTNLPLDARLPGLSKALKTIVAEHGSHSFDESRLYKVEATDADIRLHWVEVKGDRIRHPGTKSLCVREHVQVFFKMILPRLIECFRQMDKRVDEHIMIICAYTYALHEYLDGIRKMLRHNDHLTVADMPQVLTVDASQGREASMVVFDGSCQHSDCMGFVNDDARCNVAITRAKEVFWVIGGAMNAKRAENSNRKPATLAKYKHELGLMGKCHRFA
;
A
#
# COMPACT_ATOMS: atom_id res chain seq x y z
N MET A 1 26.71 -52.13 44.51
CA MET A 1 27.61 -51.76 43.40
C MET A 1 26.68 -51.37 42.25
N ALA A 2 26.55 -50.07 41.98
CA ALA A 2 27.36 -49.32 41.00
C ALA A 2 26.77 -49.52 39.59
N SER A 3 25.89 -48.63 39.09
CA SER A 3 26.09 -47.24 38.62
C SER A 3 26.34 -47.19 37.10
N GLY A 4 25.31 -46.88 36.31
CA GLY A 4 25.20 -45.57 35.62
C GLY A 4 25.34 -45.78 34.09
N TRP A 5 25.16 -44.78 33.22
CA TRP A 5 24.95 -43.34 33.42
C TRP A 5 23.61 -42.84 32.84
N ASP A 6 23.16 -41.69 33.30
CA ASP A 6 22.03 -40.94 32.74
C ASP A 6 22.36 -40.22 31.42
N ALA A 7 21.30 -39.91 30.66
CA ALA A 7 21.30 -38.90 29.60
C ALA A 7 19.98 -38.08 29.65
N HIS A 8 19.69 -37.50 30.83
CA HIS A 8 18.59 -36.56 31.02
C HIS A 8 19.03 -35.12 30.68
N SER A 9 18.68 -34.63 29.50
CA SER A 9 18.67 -33.21 29.07
C SER A 9 18.14 -33.15 27.62
N ASP A 10 17.20 -32.31 27.20
CA ASP A 10 16.35 -31.36 27.93
C ASP A 10 14.88 -31.53 27.49
N VAL A 11 13.94 -31.59 28.45
CA VAL A 11 12.49 -31.66 28.16
C VAL A 11 11.69 -30.70 29.06
N ASP A 12 12.31 -29.59 29.49
CA ASP A 12 11.70 -28.53 30.30
C ASP A 12 11.76 -27.17 29.58
N SER A 13 10.77 -26.92 28.71
CA SER A 13 10.46 -25.59 28.14
C SER A 13 9.11 -25.54 27.41
N ARG A 14 8.20 -26.50 27.67
CA ARG A 14 6.81 -26.35 27.21
C ARG A 14 6.12 -25.35 28.13
N PHE A 15 5.60 -24.26 27.57
CA PHE A 15 4.76 -23.33 28.33
C PHE A 15 3.60 -24.07 28.99
N ASP A 16 3.31 -23.73 30.24
CA ASP A 16 2.08 -24.19 30.89
C ASP A 16 0.88 -23.45 30.27
N PHE A 17 0.25 -24.13 29.33
CA PHE A 17 -0.96 -23.66 28.68
C PHE A 17 -2.22 -23.92 29.52
N GLU A 18 -2.14 -24.68 30.61
CA GLU A 18 -3.27 -24.95 31.50
C GLU A 18 -3.67 -23.69 32.30
N GLY A 19 -4.77 -23.83 33.04
CA GLY A 19 -5.45 -22.74 33.73
C GLY A 19 -6.88 -23.12 34.07
N GLN A 20 -7.60 -22.20 34.73
CA GLN A 20 -8.94 -22.49 35.30
C GLN A 20 -10.01 -22.87 34.26
N ASP A 21 -9.83 -22.51 32.99
CA ASP A 21 -10.65 -22.98 31.87
C ASP A 21 -9.78 -23.72 30.83
N SER A 22 -9.59 -25.03 31.04
CA SER A 22 -8.83 -25.89 30.13
C SER A 22 -9.57 -26.24 28.84
N ALA A 23 -10.80 -25.74 28.61
CA ALA A 23 -11.48 -25.85 27.33
C ALA A 23 -11.13 -24.69 26.38
N LEU A 24 -10.89 -23.50 26.95
CA LEU A 24 -10.62 -22.26 26.22
C LEU A 24 -9.31 -22.25 25.42
N TRP A 25 -8.27 -22.92 25.93
CA TRP A 25 -6.90 -22.79 25.45
C TRP A 25 -6.31 -24.04 24.76
N ARG A 26 -7.15 -25.05 24.43
CA ARG A 26 -6.72 -26.37 23.91
C ARG A 26 -5.98 -26.36 22.57
N HIS A 27 -6.09 -25.28 21.82
CA HIS A 27 -5.36 -25.08 20.57
C HIS A 27 -3.95 -24.54 20.78
N LEU A 28 -3.65 -23.88 21.92
CA LEU A 28 -2.33 -23.29 22.16
C LEU A 28 -1.17 -24.32 22.12
N PRO A 29 -1.28 -25.53 22.71
CA PRO A 29 -0.24 -26.56 22.61
C PRO A 29 -0.02 -27.11 21.19
N ARG A 30 -0.88 -26.76 20.23
CA ARG A 30 -0.84 -27.21 18.82
C ARG A 30 -0.23 -26.16 17.89
N LEU A 31 0.03 -24.96 18.41
CA LEU A 31 0.71 -23.90 17.69
C LEU A 31 2.18 -24.27 17.48
N VAL A 32 2.70 -23.95 16.30
CA VAL A 32 4.11 -24.18 15.95
C VAL A 32 4.81 -22.88 15.61
N ASP A 33 6.09 -22.83 15.95
CA ASP A 33 7.04 -21.83 15.49
C ASP A 33 7.11 -21.86 13.95
N GLY A 34 6.93 -20.71 13.32
CA GLY A 34 6.87 -20.58 11.87
C GLY A 34 8.20 -20.85 11.16
N VAL A 35 9.33 -20.78 11.89
CA VAL A 35 10.70 -20.96 11.40
C VAL A 35 11.10 -22.44 11.48
N ASN A 36 11.17 -22.98 12.69
CA ASN A 36 11.70 -24.33 12.96
C ASN A 36 10.64 -25.44 12.96
N LYS A 37 9.33 -25.08 12.95
CA LYS A 37 8.17 -25.98 12.93
C LYS A 37 8.02 -26.86 14.18
N LEU A 38 8.71 -26.52 15.27
CA LEU A 38 8.57 -27.13 16.60
C LEU A 38 7.53 -26.35 17.44
N ALA A 39 7.39 -26.71 18.71
CA ALA A 39 6.57 -25.95 19.67
C ALA A 39 7.14 -24.53 19.89
N ILE A 40 6.27 -23.61 20.33
CA ILE A 40 6.66 -22.24 20.71
C ILE A 40 7.70 -22.28 21.84
N SER A 41 8.68 -21.40 21.77
CA SER A 41 9.68 -21.09 22.82
C SER A 41 9.88 -19.57 22.93
N ASP A 42 10.63 -19.10 23.91
CA ASP A 42 10.95 -17.65 24.05
C ASP A 42 11.71 -17.08 22.82
N ALA A 43 12.36 -17.94 22.03
CA ALA A 43 13.00 -17.55 20.78
C ALA A 43 12.01 -17.31 19.62
N THR A 44 10.78 -17.82 19.72
CA THR A 44 9.81 -17.86 18.61
C THR A 44 9.37 -16.47 18.18
N GLN A 45 9.80 -16.06 16.98
CA GLN A 45 9.47 -14.74 16.40
C GLN A 45 8.14 -14.72 15.64
N LEU A 46 7.66 -15.88 15.17
CA LEU A 46 6.45 -16.06 14.37
C LEU A 46 5.76 -17.35 14.77
N VAL A 47 4.44 -17.33 14.89
CA VAL A 47 3.63 -18.49 15.28
C VAL A 47 2.54 -18.74 14.24
N ALA A 48 2.48 -19.95 13.70
CA ALA A 48 1.46 -20.32 12.71
C ALA A 48 0.06 -20.29 13.36
N LEU A 49 -0.76 -19.32 12.99
CA LEU A 49 -2.05 -19.08 13.63
C LEU A 49 -3.02 -20.24 13.40
N TYR A 50 -3.69 -20.66 14.47
CA TYR A 50 -4.66 -21.75 14.44
C TYR A 50 -5.86 -21.40 13.55
N GLN A 51 -6.36 -22.38 12.80
CA GLN A 51 -7.43 -22.17 11.81
C GLN A 51 -8.70 -22.87 12.26
N TYR A 52 -9.81 -22.14 12.45
CA TYR A 52 -11.10 -22.69 12.92
C TYR A 52 -11.69 -23.84 12.05
N HIS A 53 -11.15 -24.03 10.84
CA HIS A 53 -11.54 -25.10 9.92
C HIS A 53 -10.65 -26.35 10.04
N SER A 54 -9.78 -26.43 11.05
CA SER A 54 -9.01 -27.63 11.37
C SER A 54 -9.93 -28.71 11.94
N ILE A 55 -9.97 -29.88 11.30
CA ILE A 55 -10.89 -30.97 11.65
C ILE A 55 -10.25 -31.82 12.75
N GLU A 56 -10.22 -31.28 13.97
CA GLU A 56 -9.61 -31.92 15.15
C GLU A 56 -10.65 -32.04 16.28
N PRO A 57 -10.96 -33.27 16.76
CA PRO A 57 -12.17 -33.51 17.57
C PRO A 57 -12.12 -33.05 19.03
N GLU A 58 -10.99 -32.52 19.49
CA GLU A 58 -10.75 -32.17 20.91
C GLU A 58 -10.82 -30.67 21.21
N VAL A 59 -10.86 -29.83 20.16
CA VAL A 59 -10.91 -28.37 20.21
C VAL A 59 -12.30 -27.89 19.81
N ASP A 60 -12.95 -27.12 20.68
CA ASP A 60 -14.24 -26.50 20.37
C ASP A 60 -14.04 -25.26 19.47
N ASN A 61 -13.92 -25.51 18.17
CA ASN A 61 -13.78 -24.47 17.15
C ASN A 61 -14.98 -23.50 17.12
N THR A 62 -16.18 -23.93 17.53
CA THR A 62 -17.38 -23.07 17.59
C THR A 62 -17.26 -22.08 18.74
N LEU A 63 -16.88 -22.56 19.93
CA LEU A 63 -16.61 -21.71 21.09
C LEU A 63 -15.46 -20.73 20.80
N LEU A 64 -14.33 -21.22 20.27
CA LEU A 64 -13.17 -20.37 19.97
C LEU A 64 -13.51 -19.27 18.97
N ARG A 65 -14.29 -19.58 17.92
CA ARG A 65 -14.83 -18.60 16.96
C ARG A 65 -15.76 -17.59 17.64
N ASN A 66 -16.71 -18.07 18.45
CA ASN A 66 -17.67 -17.22 19.15
C ASN A 66 -17.03 -16.29 20.20
N LEU A 67 -15.87 -16.66 20.74
CA LEU A 67 -15.13 -15.86 21.72
C LEU A 67 -14.11 -14.88 21.10
N THR A 68 -13.83 -14.98 19.80
CA THR A 68 -12.81 -14.16 19.10
C THR A 68 -13.39 -13.25 18.01
N GLY A 69 -14.61 -13.52 17.54
CA GLY A 69 -15.41 -12.65 16.68
C GLY A 69 -16.78 -12.32 17.30
N ILE A 70 -17.79 -12.16 16.45
CA ILE A 70 -19.20 -12.01 16.85
C ILE A 70 -19.75 -13.41 17.17
N SER A 71 -20.40 -13.57 18.33
CA SER A 71 -20.94 -14.86 18.78
C SER A 71 -22.25 -15.23 18.08
N ASP A 72 -22.35 -16.49 17.67
CA ASP A 72 -23.59 -17.10 17.14
C ASP A 72 -24.13 -18.14 18.14
N PRO A 73 -25.45 -18.21 18.44
CA PRO A 73 -26.55 -17.51 17.76
C PRO A 73 -26.66 -16.02 18.09
N SER A 74 -27.25 -15.27 17.17
CA SER A 74 -27.88 -13.98 17.50
C SER A 74 -29.31 -14.19 18.01
N VAL A 75 -29.60 -13.72 19.22
CA VAL A 75 -30.82 -14.00 19.97
C VAL A 75 -31.87 -12.90 19.72
N PRO A 76 -33.07 -13.20 19.18
CA PRO A 76 -34.11 -12.18 19.01
C PRO A 76 -34.51 -11.58 20.38
N CYS A 77 -34.52 -10.26 20.50
CA CYS A 77 -34.72 -9.56 21.78
C CYS A 77 -35.58 -8.30 21.64
N GLN A 78 -36.29 -7.88 22.69
CA GLN A 78 -37.09 -6.64 22.70
C GLN A 78 -36.41 -5.60 23.59
N LEU A 79 -36.42 -4.33 23.18
CA LEU A 79 -35.96 -3.24 24.04
C LEU A 79 -37.09 -2.78 24.97
N VAL A 80 -36.82 -2.68 26.26
CA VAL A 80 -37.77 -2.25 27.29
C VAL A 80 -37.39 -0.85 27.77
N LEU A 81 -38.33 0.08 27.66
CA LEU A 81 -38.21 1.48 28.03
C LEU A 81 -39.21 1.81 29.15
N GLY A 82 -38.99 2.94 29.83
CA GLY A 82 -39.87 3.42 30.90
C GLY A 82 -39.60 2.80 32.28
N SER A 83 -40.37 3.24 33.27
CA SER A 83 -40.30 2.74 34.66
C SER A 83 -41.07 1.43 34.81
N GLU A 84 -40.98 0.76 35.97
CA GLU A 84 -41.73 -0.48 36.20
C GLU A 84 -43.26 -0.30 36.17
N GLN A 85 -43.75 0.91 36.35
CA GLN A 85 -45.18 1.25 36.30
C GLN A 85 -45.68 1.65 34.92
N ASP A 86 -44.76 1.98 33.98
CA ASP A 86 -45.10 2.52 32.66
C ASP A 86 -44.10 2.02 31.58
N GLN A 87 -44.10 0.70 31.35
CA GLN A 87 -43.14 0.04 30.46
C GLN A 87 -43.58 0.07 28.98
N HIS A 88 -43.03 0.99 28.18
CA HIS A 88 -43.11 0.90 26.72
C HIS A 88 -42.11 -0.13 26.19
N ARG A 89 -42.54 -1.08 25.37
CA ARG A 89 -41.66 -2.13 24.80
C ARG A 89 -41.61 -2.00 23.30
N LEU A 90 -40.44 -1.69 22.75
CA LEU A 90 -40.23 -1.60 21.30
C LEU A 90 -40.03 -3.02 20.74
N PRO A 91 -40.98 -3.53 19.92
CA PRO A 91 -40.98 -4.92 19.51
C PRO A 91 -40.29 -5.11 18.15
N PRO A 92 -39.34 -6.04 18.02
CA PRO A 92 -39.18 -6.76 16.77
C PRO A 92 -40.21 -7.88 16.67
N LYS A 93 -40.49 -8.32 15.45
CA LYS A 93 -41.62 -9.16 15.08
C LYS A 93 -41.71 -10.49 15.87
N VAL A 94 -42.93 -10.90 16.15
CA VAL A 94 -43.38 -12.30 16.21
C VAL A 94 -44.74 -12.31 15.52
N GLY A 95 -44.91 -13.11 14.46
CA GLY A 95 -46.20 -13.32 13.80
C GLY A 95 -46.57 -12.37 12.65
N THR A 96 -46.65 -11.05 12.87
CA THR A 96 -47.43 -10.14 12.00
C THR A 96 -46.61 -9.15 11.15
N ASP A 97 -47.16 -8.68 10.02
CA ASP A 97 -46.48 -7.80 9.04
C ASP A 97 -46.41 -6.31 9.46
N GLU A 98 -46.66 -6.03 10.74
CA GLU A 98 -46.84 -4.69 11.30
C GLU A 98 -45.51 -3.95 11.51
N HIS A 99 -44.43 -4.66 11.84
CA HIS A 99 -43.11 -4.07 12.16
C HIS A 99 -42.08 -4.23 11.04
N SER A 100 -41.18 -3.25 10.93
CA SER A 100 -40.23 -3.08 9.83
C SER A 100 -38.76 -3.33 10.19
N TYR A 101 -38.47 -3.74 11.42
CA TYR A 101 -37.11 -4.03 11.89
C TYR A 101 -37.05 -5.25 12.82
N ASP A 102 -35.87 -5.86 12.91
CA ASP A 102 -35.53 -6.94 13.84
C ASP A 102 -34.36 -6.55 14.76
N LEU A 103 -34.41 -6.91 16.04
CA LEU A 103 -33.31 -6.77 17.00
C LEU A 103 -32.76 -8.14 17.39
N GLY A 104 -31.47 -8.35 17.20
CA GLY A 104 -30.72 -9.54 17.60
C GLY A 104 -29.60 -9.19 18.57
N LEU A 105 -29.49 -9.94 19.67
CA LEU A 105 -28.43 -9.81 20.65
C LEU A 105 -27.37 -10.90 20.45
N SER A 106 -26.12 -10.48 20.37
CA SER A 106 -24.93 -11.34 20.41
C SER A 106 -23.91 -10.73 21.39
N PHE A 107 -22.72 -11.31 21.46
CA PHE A 107 -21.53 -10.71 22.05
C PHE A 107 -20.44 -10.58 20.96
N ASN A 108 -19.42 -9.77 21.19
CA ASN A 108 -18.31 -9.62 20.22
C ASN A 108 -16.96 -9.48 20.93
N LYS A 109 -15.88 -9.85 20.22
CA LYS A 109 -14.46 -9.65 20.60
C LYS A 109 -14.11 -10.12 22.01
N LEU A 110 -14.77 -11.17 22.52
CA LEU A 110 -14.77 -11.51 23.95
C LEU A 110 -13.39 -11.73 24.60
N LEU A 111 -12.44 -12.33 23.89
CA LEU A 111 -11.04 -12.50 24.34
C LEU A 111 -10.12 -11.30 24.08
N LEU A 112 -10.66 -10.16 23.64
CA LEU A 112 -9.90 -8.97 23.23
C LEU A 112 -10.44 -7.69 23.89
N ALA A 113 -11.72 -7.40 23.65
CA ALA A 113 -12.49 -6.27 24.18
C ALA A 113 -13.95 -6.74 24.32
N PRO A 114 -14.30 -7.39 25.45
CA PRO A 114 -15.60 -8.04 25.60
C PRO A 114 -16.75 -7.05 25.53
N THR A 115 -17.68 -7.28 24.58
CA THR A 115 -18.83 -6.40 24.32
C THR A 115 -20.15 -7.17 24.26
N ILE A 116 -21.21 -6.48 24.68
CA ILE A 116 -22.60 -6.79 24.34
C ILE A 116 -22.88 -6.18 22.97
N TYR A 117 -23.29 -6.99 21.99
CA TYR A 117 -23.47 -6.62 20.59
C TYR A 117 -24.97 -6.64 20.24
N LEU A 118 -25.60 -5.47 20.15
CA LEU A 118 -27.00 -5.32 19.77
C LEU A 118 -27.11 -4.92 18.30
N LYS A 119 -27.63 -5.83 17.48
CA LYS A 119 -27.85 -5.63 16.04
C LYS A 119 -29.30 -5.22 15.78
N CYS A 120 -29.52 -4.08 15.12
CA CYS A 120 -30.81 -3.69 14.56
C CYS A 120 -30.79 -3.82 13.03
N THR A 121 -31.69 -4.63 12.47
CA THR A 121 -31.79 -4.89 11.02
C THR A 121 -33.08 -4.27 10.49
N PHE A 122 -32.98 -3.25 9.64
CA PHE A 122 -34.12 -2.52 9.08
C PHE A 122 -34.56 -3.17 7.76
N LEU A 123 -35.65 -3.94 7.81
CA LEU A 123 -36.12 -4.80 6.72
C LEU A 123 -36.63 -4.01 5.51
N ARG A 124 -37.22 -2.83 5.74
CA ARG A 124 -37.72 -1.95 4.66
C ARG A 124 -36.63 -1.02 4.07
N VAL A 125 -35.48 -0.88 4.74
CA VAL A 125 -34.35 -0.05 4.29
C VAL A 125 -33.36 -0.91 3.52
N LEU A 126 -33.50 -0.97 2.19
CA LEU A 126 -32.65 -1.81 1.35
C LEU A 126 -31.39 -1.09 0.83
N GLU A 127 -30.23 -1.68 1.10
CA GLU A 127 -28.92 -1.29 0.57
C GLU A 127 -28.39 -2.39 -0.35
N GLU A 128 -28.14 -2.07 -1.63
CA GLU A 128 -27.83 -3.05 -2.70
C GLU A 128 -28.76 -4.29 -2.74
N GLY A 129 -30.02 -4.12 -2.30
CA GLY A 129 -31.04 -5.18 -2.24
C GLY A 129 -31.05 -6.01 -0.95
N ARG A 130 -30.32 -5.61 0.09
CA ARG A 130 -30.28 -6.27 1.41
C ARG A 130 -30.78 -5.34 2.52
N PRO A 131 -31.45 -5.85 3.58
CA PRO A 131 -31.78 -5.05 4.76
C PRO A 131 -30.55 -4.38 5.38
N HIS A 132 -30.64 -3.07 5.60
CA HIS A 132 -29.59 -2.30 6.24
C HIS A 132 -29.47 -2.66 7.73
N THR A 133 -28.28 -2.54 8.32
CA THR A 133 -28.01 -2.92 9.70
C THR A 133 -27.28 -1.80 10.44
N ALA A 134 -27.79 -1.42 11.62
CA ALA A 134 -27.08 -0.62 12.61
C ALA A 134 -26.70 -1.49 13.81
N VAL A 135 -25.59 -1.18 14.48
CA VAL A 135 -25.07 -1.97 15.60
C VAL A 135 -24.68 -1.05 16.75
N LEU A 136 -25.06 -1.42 17.97
CA LEU A 136 -24.54 -0.85 19.22
C LEU A 136 -23.68 -1.89 19.94
N GLU A 137 -22.52 -1.47 20.42
CA GLU A 137 -21.57 -2.25 21.20
C GLU A 137 -21.28 -1.55 22.53
N TRP A 138 -21.70 -2.16 23.65
CA TRP A 138 -21.37 -1.75 25.01
C TRP A 138 -20.28 -2.66 25.58
N HIS A 139 -19.27 -2.06 26.19
CA HIS A 139 -18.06 -2.75 26.66
C HIS A 139 -18.21 -3.18 28.11
N PHE A 140 -17.83 -4.42 28.44
CA PHE A 140 -17.73 -4.85 29.84
C PHE A 140 -16.57 -4.15 30.59
N ASN A 141 -15.65 -3.53 29.85
CA ASN A 141 -14.47 -2.86 30.39
C ASN A 141 -14.55 -1.33 30.18
N SER A 142 -13.85 -0.58 31.03
CA SER A 142 -13.66 0.87 30.86
C SER A 142 -12.63 1.14 29.76
N TYR A 143 -13.06 1.77 28.67
CA TYR A 143 -12.32 1.82 27.39
C TYR A 143 -11.82 3.20 26.97
N SER A 144 -12.44 4.27 27.49
CA SER A 144 -11.98 5.66 27.25
C SER A 144 -11.95 6.54 28.51
N GLY A 145 -12.20 5.93 29.67
CA GLY A 145 -12.15 6.53 31.01
C GLY A 145 -12.99 5.70 32.00
N PRO A 146 -13.00 6.04 33.30
CA PRO A 146 -13.98 5.52 34.24
C PRO A 146 -15.42 5.80 33.76
N GLY A 147 -16.35 4.88 34.03
CA GLY A 147 -17.76 5.04 33.67
C GLY A 147 -18.11 4.82 32.19
N THR A 148 -17.18 4.37 31.35
CA THR A 148 -17.49 4.03 29.94
C THR A 148 -17.80 2.54 29.72
N GLY A 149 -17.54 1.69 30.72
CA GLY A 149 -17.94 0.28 30.71
C GLY A 149 -19.32 0.04 31.32
N ILE A 150 -19.75 -1.22 31.31
CA ILE A 150 -20.92 -1.74 32.02
C ILE A 150 -20.61 -1.87 33.52
N VAL A 151 -21.57 -1.55 34.41
CA VAL A 151 -21.36 -1.58 35.88
C VAL A 151 -22.18 -2.64 36.64
N ASP A 152 -23.39 -2.97 36.19
CA ASP A 152 -24.40 -3.76 36.91
C ASP A 152 -25.09 -4.79 35.99
N TYR A 153 -24.30 -5.54 35.21
CA TYR A 153 -24.83 -6.56 34.31
C TYR A 153 -25.56 -7.70 35.04
N VAL A 154 -26.79 -7.95 34.63
CA VAL A 154 -27.63 -9.07 35.07
C VAL A 154 -28.15 -9.85 33.85
N HIS A 155 -28.01 -11.17 33.87
CA HIS A 155 -28.75 -12.12 33.03
C HIS A 155 -29.68 -12.94 33.92
N ASP A 156 -31.00 -12.84 33.70
CA ASP A 156 -31.99 -13.67 34.39
C ASP A 156 -32.64 -14.66 33.40
N ASP A 157 -32.35 -15.94 33.59
CA ASP A 157 -32.90 -17.06 32.81
C ASP A 157 -34.40 -17.24 33.03
N SER A 158 -34.92 -16.89 34.21
CA SER A 158 -36.32 -17.14 34.59
C SER A 158 -37.30 -16.18 33.91
N THR A 159 -36.94 -14.90 33.78
CA THR A 159 -37.73 -13.91 33.00
C THR A 159 -37.24 -13.71 31.56
N ALA A 160 -36.10 -14.32 31.22
CA ALA A 160 -35.36 -14.15 29.97
C ALA A 160 -34.99 -12.68 29.70
N VAL A 161 -34.45 -11.99 30.72
CA VAL A 161 -34.07 -10.56 30.65
C VAL A 161 -32.56 -10.40 30.82
N ILE A 162 -31.97 -9.50 30.03
CA ILE A 162 -30.67 -8.89 30.31
C ILE A 162 -30.92 -7.43 30.69
N SER A 163 -30.26 -6.95 31.74
CA SER A 163 -30.25 -5.52 32.08
C SER A 163 -28.87 -5.08 32.53
N PHE A 164 -28.52 -3.85 32.19
CA PHE A 164 -27.28 -3.20 32.59
C PHE A 164 -27.37 -1.68 32.41
N THR A 165 -26.52 -0.98 33.14
CA THR A 165 -26.19 0.43 33.04
C THR A 165 -24.76 0.52 32.51
N ALA A 166 -24.54 1.41 31.53
CA ALA A 166 -23.23 1.62 30.92
C ALA A 166 -23.05 3.06 30.44
N GLY A 167 -21.82 3.45 30.13
CA GLY A 167 -21.55 4.67 29.37
C GLY A 167 -22.04 4.60 27.90
N PRO A 168 -21.63 5.57 27.06
CA PRO A 168 -22.07 5.64 25.67
C PRO A 168 -21.66 4.40 24.87
N ALA A 169 -22.57 3.90 24.05
CA ALA A 169 -22.30 2.80 23.13
C ALA A 169 -21.36 3.23 22.00
N THR A 170 -20.49 2.31 21.58
CA THR A 170 -19.79 2.41 20.29
C THR A 170 -20.65 1.79 19.18
N CYS A 171 -20.47 2.17 17.91
CA CYS A 171 -21.43 1.75 16.86
C CYS A 171 -20.89 1.58 15.43
N SER A 172 -21.69 0.97 14.56
CA SER A 172 -21.50 0.92 13.10
C SER A 172 -22.82 1.00 12.33
N GLY A 173 -22.78 1.35 11.02
CA GLY A 173 -23.95 1.48 10.15
C GLY A 173 -24.76 2.79 10.29
N PHE A 174 -24.79 3.40 11.48
CA PHE A 174 -25.59 4.62 11.80
C PHE A 174 -25.43 5.77 10.78
N ASN A 175 -24.23 5.95 10.23
CA ASN A 175 -23.91 6.96 9.21
C ASN A 175 -24.75 6.83 7.92
N LYS A 176 -24.98 5.58 7.47
CA LYS A 176 -25.80 5.29 6.30
C LYS A 176 -27.29 5.41 6.63
N LEU A 177 -27.66 5.05 7.87
CA LEU A 177 -29.02 5.13 8.35
C LEU A 177 -29.53 6.57 8.49
N GLU A 178 -28.72 7.51 9.00
CA GLU A 178 -29.10 8.95 9.02
C GLU A 178 -29.31 9.49 7.59
N ARG A 179 -28.48 9.09 6.62
CA ARG A 179 -28.68 9.45 5.19
C ARG A 179 -29.97 8.85 4.60
N ALA A 180 -30.46 7.76 5.17
CA ALA A 180 -31.70 7.09 4.77
C ALA A 180 -32.91 7.48 5.63
N LYS A 181 -32.75 8.34 6.64
CA LYS A 181 -33.75 8.66 7.67
C LYS A 181 -35.11 9.09 7.12
N ASN A 182 -35.12 9.89 6.06
CA ASN A 182 -36.34 10.33 5.37
C ASN A 182 -37.09 9.19 4.64
N LYS A 183 -36.61 7.94 4.71
CA LYS A 183 -37.24 6.71 4.20
C LYS A 183 -37.67 5.74 5.30
N LEU A 184 -37.33 6.05 6.56
CA LEU A 184 -37.81 5.31 7.73
C LEU A 184 -39.30 5.62 7.92
N CYS A 185 -40.11 4.61 8.25
CA CYS A 185 -41.47 4.86 8.75
C CYS A 185 -41.42 5.42 10.18
N ASP A 186 -42.56 5.78 10.76
CA ASP A 186 -42.61 6.38 12.10
C ASP A 186 -42.04 5.42 13.18
N GLN A 187 -42.35 4.12 13.09
CA GLN A 187 -41.77 3.09 13.97
C GLN A 187 -40.25 2.93 13.78
N ASP A 188 -39.77 2.96 12.54
CA ASP A 188 -38.33 2.88 12.24
C ASP A 188 -37.59 4.13 12.75
N ASN A 189 -38.22 5.31 12.71
CA ASN A 189 -37.69 6.54 13.28
C ASN A 189 -37.69 6.52 14.82
N GLU A 190 -38.71 5.94 15.45
CA GLU A 190 -38.78 5.78 16.91
C GLU A 190 -37.63 4.91 17.42
N ILE A 191 -37.48 3.67 16.90
CA ILE A 191 -36.37 2.81 17.30
C ILE A 191 -35.01 3.42 16.91
N TYR A 192 -34.90 4.11 15.78
CA TYR A 192 -33.66 4.79 15.40
C TYR A 192 -33.30 5.92 16.38
N GLY A 193 -34.28 6.72 16.82
CA GLY A 193 -34.09 7.77 17.82
C GLY A 193 -33.61 7.22 19.16
N VAL A 194 -34.23 6.13 19.64
CA VAL A 194 -33.85 5.44 20.87
C VAL A 194 -32.44 4.83 20.76
N LEU A 195 -32.15 4.09 19.68
CA LEU A 195 -30.82 3.54 19.42
C LEU A 195 -29.75 4.64 19.32
N LYS A 196 -30.08 5.81 18.76
CA LYS A 196 -29.18 6.97 18.66
C LYS A 196 -28.98 7.66 20.01
N SER A 197 -29.95 7.62 20.92
CA SER A 197 -29.82 8.21 22.26
C SER A 197 -28.71 7.55 23.09
N TYR A 198 -28.51 6.23 22.93
CA TYR A 198 -27.41 5.48 23.56
C TYR A 198 -26.00 5.87 23.10
N LEU A 199 -25.87 6.70 22.05
CA LEU A 199 -24.61 7.29 21.60
C LEU A 199 -24.28 8.62 22.30
N ALA A 200 -25.21 9.19 23.07
CA ALA A 200 -25.02 10.46 23.77
C ALA A 200 -24.13 10.30 25.01
N HIS A 201 -23.44 11.36 25.41
CA HIS A 201 -22.66 11.37 26.66
C HIS A 201 -23.58 11.28 27.89
N GLY A 202 -23.32 10.29 28.74
CA GLY A 202 -24.07 10.00 29.95
C GLY A 202 -23.98 8.51 30.29
N GLU A 203 -24.57 8.13 31.43
CA GLU A 203 -24.88 6.75 31.76
C GLU A 203 -26.28 6.39 31.21
N HIS A 204 -26.42 5.17 30.70
CA HIS A 204 -27.61 4.68 30.02
C HIS A 204 -28.04 3.35 30.62
N ALA A 205 -29.27 3.29 31.13
CA ALA A 205 -29.91 2.02 31.48
C ALA A 205 -30.46 1.33 30.23
N VAL A 206 -30.10 0.05 30.06
CA VAL A 206 -30.46 -0.80 28.92
C VAL A 206 -31.13 -2.07 29.47
N LYS A 207 -32.33 -2.40 28.97
CA LYS A 207 -33.09 -3.59 29.38
C LYS A 207 -33.62 -4.32 28.15
N LEU A 208 -33.15 -5.55 27.95
CA LEU A 208 -33.40 -6.38 26.78
C LEU A 208 -34.14 -7.66 27.18
N LYS A 209 -35.34 -7.89 26.64
CA LYS A 209 -36.10 -9.13 26.86
C LYS A 209 -35.89 -10.12 25.71
N LEU A 210 -35.24 -11.24 25.99
CA LEU A 210 -34.89 -12.27 25.02
C LEU A 210 -36.10 -13.15 24.68
N LYS A 211 -36.19 -13.60 23.42
CA LYS A 211 -37.16 -14.60 22.94
C LYS A 211 -36.51 -15.99 22.85
N GLY A 212 -35.71 -16.39 23.86
CA GLY A 212 -34.82 -17.57 23.82
C GLY A 212 -35.47 -18.90 23.38
N ASN A 213 -36.78 -19.06 23.59
CA ASN A 213 -37.55 -20.21 23.11
C ASN A 213 -37.57 -20.38 21.58
N SER A 214 -37.21 -19.36 20.78
CA SER A 214 -37.12 -19.45 19.32
C SER A 214 -35.81 -20.04 18.80
N LEU A 215 -34.81 -20.26 19.67
CA LEU A 215 -33.52 -20.86 19.29
C LEU A 215 -33.61 -22.40 19.22
N SER A 216 -32.80 -23.04 18.39
CA SER A 216 -32.61 -24.51 18.41
C SER A 216 -31.91 -24.95 19.70
N LEU A 217 -31.98 -26.24 20.04
CA LEU A 217 -31.28 -26.82 21.20
C LEU A 217 -29.76 -26.58 21.13
N GLU A 218 -29.18 -26.79 19.95
CA GLU A 218 -27.76 -26.53 19.64
C GLU A 218 -27.40 -25.05 19.85
N ALA A 219 -28.19 -24.14 19.29
CA ALA A 219 -27.98 -22.69 19.41
C ALA A 219 -28.05 -22.22 20.88
N ARG A 220 -28.98 -22.77 21.69
CA ARG A 220 -29.02 -22.51 23.14
C ARG A 220 -27.76 -23.03 23.84
N GLY A 221 -27.26 -24.20 23.43
CA GLY A 221 -25.99 -24.74 23.91
C GLY A 221 -24.82 -23.77 23.70
N GLU A 222 -24.62 -23.29 22.47
CA GLU A 222 -23.54 -22.35 22.16
C GLU A 222 -23.69 -21.00 22.88
N LEU A 223 -24.91 -20.47 22.99
CA LEU A 223 -25.20 -19.26 23.77
C LEU A 223 -24.84 -19.44 25.26
N ASN A 224 -25.17 -20.60 25.83
CA ASN A 224 -24.91 -20.88 27.23
C ASN A 224 -23.40 -21.06 27.51
N LYS A 225 -22.63 -21.69 26.59
CA LYS A 225 -21.16 -21.74 26.70
C LYS A 225 -20.50 -20.36 26.76
N VAL A 226 -21.11 -19.36 26.11
CA VAL A 226 -20.65 -17.96 26.16
C VAL A 226 -21.10 -17.29 27.45
N ARG A 227 -22.40 -17.37 27.81
CA ARG A 227 -22.94 -16.67 28.99
C ARG A 227 -22.46 -17.22 30.33
N SER A 228 -22.08 -18.49 30.42
CA SER A 228 -21.46 -19.05 31.63
C SER A 228 -20.11 -18.38 31.98
N ARG A 229 -19.46 -17.71 31.01
CA ARG A 229 -18.17 -17.04 31.17
C ARG A 229 -18.28 -15.51 31.31
N LEU A 230 -19.49 -14.98 31.38
CA LEU A 230 -19.78 -13.56 31.58
C LEU A 230 -20.23 -13.31 33.04
N PRO A 231 -20.21 -12.05 33.53
CA PRO A 231 -20.70 -11.73 34.88
C PRO A 231 -22.10 -12.29 35.14
N GLY A 232 -22.30 -12.94 36.29
CA GLY A 232 -23.54 -13.64 36.63
C GLY A 232 -23.73 -15.03 35.98
N GLY A 233 -22.75 -15.52 35.20
CA GLY A 233 -22.70 -16.89 34.72
C GLY A 233 -22.32 -17.92 35.79
N ASP A 234 -22.49 -19.21 35.47
CA ASP A 234 -22.22 -20.37 36.32
C ASP A 234 -20.83 -21.00 36.11
N GLY A 235 -20.00 -20.43 35.22
CA GLY A 235 -18.66 -20.90 34.87
C GLY A 235 -17.54 -19.94 35.27
N VAL A 236 -16.34 -20.21 34.75
CA VAL A 236 -15.16 -19.35 34.95
C VAL A 236 -15.29 -18.10 34.07
N LEU A 237 -15.17 -16.91 34.68
CA LEU A 237 -15.22 -15.64 33.95
C LEU A 237 -14.08 -15.55 32.93
N LEU A 238 -14.36 -14.93 31.77
CA LEU A 238 -13.33 -14.62 30.79
C LEU A 238 -12.23 -13.74 31.43
N PRO A 239 -10.93 -14.05 31.22
CA PRO A 239 -9.83 -13.31 31.86
C PRO A 239 -9.71 -11.85 31.40
N THR A 240 -10.42 -11.48 30.34
CA THR A 240 -10.56 -10.10 29.85
C THR A 240 -11.54 -9.23 30.63
N ILE A 241 -12.44 -9.79 31.44
CA ILE A 241 -13.43 -9.01 32.20
C ILE A 241 -12.72 -8.21 33.30
N GLY A 242 -12.92 -6.89 33.31
CA GLY A 242 -12.23 -5.96 34.22
C GLY A 242 -10.81 -5.58 33.79
N ALA A 243 -10.32 -6.11 32.66
CA ALA A 243 -8.99 -5.80 32.13
C ALA A 243 -8.97 -4.58 31.19
N VAL A 244 -7.76 -4.12 30.84
CA VAL A 244 -7.59 -3.16 29.74
C VAL A 244 -7.91 -3.85 28.42
N GLU A 245 -8.63 -3.17 27.51
CA GLU A 245 -8.90 -3.71 26.17
C GLU A 245 -7.60 -4.05 25.42
N TYR A 246 -7.60 -5.19 24.72
CA TYR A 246 -6.46 -5.70 23.97
C TYR A 246 -5.19 -5.86 24.83
N ALA A 247 -5.33 -6.14 26.15
CA ALA A 247 -4.22 -6.45 27.06
C ALA A 247 -3.30 -7.57 26.54
N ALA A 248 -3.85 -8.55 25.81
CA ALA A 248 -3.09 -9.58 25.10
C ALA A 248 -2.04 -9.07 24.08
N PHE A 249 -2.11 -7.78 23.72
CA PHE A 249 -1.14 -7.07 22.86
C PHE A 249 -0.33 -5.99 23.63
N GLY A 250 -0.47 -5.92 24.96
CA GLY A 250 0.21 -4.97 25.85
C GLY A 250 -0.73 -3.99 26.55
N ASP A 251 -0.68 -3.95 27.89
CA ASP A 251 -1.61 -3.15 28.71
C ASP A 251 -1.46 -1.64 28.49
N LYS A 252 -0.22 -1.16 28.49
CA LYS A 252 0.11 0.26 28.33
C LYS A 252 0.04 0.72 26.87
N SER A 253 -0.15 2.03 26.64
CA SER A 253 -0.15 2.62 25.30
C SER A 253 1.24 2.64 24.63
N ASP A 254 2.32 2.71 25.41
CA ASP A 254 3.69 2.54 24.89
C ASP A 254 3.96 1.08 24.47
N ARG A 255 3.53 0.09 25.26
CA ARG A 255 3.75 -1.34 24.99
C ARG A 255 3.06 -1.89 23.73
N VAL A 256 2.02 -1.26 23.23
CA VAL A 256 1.44 -1.60 21.90
C VAL A 256 2.27 -0.98 20.75
N HIS A 257 3.16 -0.01 21.03
CA HIS A 257 3.91 0.78 20.03
C HIS A 257 5.37 1.09 20.43
N CYS A 258 6.07 0.15 21.06
CA CYS A 258 7.51 0.30 21.27
C CYS A 258 8.26 0.15 19.93
N ALA A 259 9.00 1.19 19.54
CA ALA A 259 9.85 1.14 18.36
C ALA A 259 11.00 0.15 18.59
N ARG A 260 11.13 -0.83 17.68
CA ARG A 260 12.15 -1.90 17.65
C ARG A 260 12.14 -2.89 18.82
N ASP A 261 12.35 -2.44 20.05
CA ASP A 261 12.91 -3.28 21.11
C ASP A 261 11.99 -3.45 22.35
N GLY A 262 10.66 -3.39 22.16
CA GLY A 262 9.70 -3.51 23.28
C GLY A 262 8.29 -3.99 22.91
N MET A 263 8.13 -4.66 21.76
CA MET A 263 6.92 -5.44 21.45
C MET A 263 6.98 -6.80 22.17
N LEU A 264 5.83 -7.32 22.58
CA LEU A 264 5.72 -8.68 23.11
C LEU A 264 6.03 -9.70 22.00
N SER A 265 6.87 -10.70 22.28
CA SER A 265 7.03 -11.87 21.41
C SER A 265 5.77 -12.76 21.46
N PRO A 266 5.59 -13.69 20.50
CA PRO A 266 4.63 -14.78 20.61
C PRO A 266 4.64 -15.54 21.94
N ALA A 267 5.78 -15.66 22.63
CA ALA A 267 5.86 -16.23 23.98
C ALA A 267 5.34 -15.26 25.05
N ASP A 268 5.78 -13.99 25.02
CA ASP A 268 5.30 -12.93 25.94
C ASP A 268 3.80 -12.65 25.80
N MET A 269 3.19 -12.99 24.66
CA MET A 269 1.74 -12.93 24.43
C MET A 269 0.96 -14.14 24.99
N LEU A 270 1.66 -15.19 25.45
CA LEU A 270 1.07 -16.44 25.98
C LEU A 270 1.42 -16.73 27.44
N LEU A 271 2.43 -16.05 28.00
CA LEU A 271 2.77 -16.06 29.43
C LEU A 271 1.74 -15.36 30.36
N PRO A 272 1.06 -14.26 29.97
CA PRO A 272 0.10 -13.57 30.83
C PRO A 272 -1.17 -14.39 31.10
N ILE A 273 -1.92 -14.01 32.14
CA ILE A 273 -3.27 -14.54 32.43
C ILE A 273 -4.21 -14.32 31.24
N ILE A 274 -4.05 -13.18 30.53
CA ILE A 274 -4.78 -12.84 29.31
C ILE A 274 -3.94 -13.25 28.10
N LYS A 275 -3.99 -14.53 27.75
CA LYS A 275 -3.27 -15.10 26.60
C LYS A 275 -3.87 -14.58 25.28
N HIS A 276 -3.02 -14.24 24.31
CA HIS A 276 -3.46 -13.93 22.95
C HIS A 276 -4.01 -15.21 22.28
N PRO A 277 -5.18 -15.16 21.60
CA PRO A 277 -5.83 -16.37 21.11
C PRO A 277 -5.16 -17.02 19.89
N MET A 278 -4.16 -16.39 19.26
CA MET A 278 -3.34 -16.97 18.18
C MET A 278 -4.16 -17.54 17.00
N VAL A 279 -5.21 -16.83 16.61
CA VAL A 279 -6.11 -17.12 15.48
C VAL A 279 -6.23 -15.89 14.56
N PRO A 280 -6.71 -16.04 13.31
CA PRO A 280 -7.15 -14.90 12.49
C PRO A 280 -8.35 -14.18 13.12
N ILE A 281 -8.32 -12.84 13.14
CA ILE A 281 -9.34 -11.97 13.75
C ILE A 281 -9.95 -11.07 12.65
N GLY A 282 -11.29 -11.03 12.60
CA GLY A 282 -12.03 -10.27 11.58
C GLY A 282 -11.84 -8.75 11.70
N CYS A 283 -11.76 -8.07 10.56
CA CYS A 283 -11.52 -6.62 10.47
C CYS A 283 -12.75 -5.86 9.93
N THR A 284 -13.26 -4.89 10.70
CA THR A 284 -14.44 -4.06 10.37
C THR A 284 -14.07 -2.70 9.74
N ASN A 285 -15.05 -2.01 9.15
CA ASN A 285 -14.85 -0.65 8.64
C ASN A 285 -14.85 0.42 9.75
N THR A 286 -15.52 0.18 10.87
CA THR A 286 -15.37 0.96 12.09
C THR A 286 -14.32 0.33 13.01
N PHE A 287 -13.80 1.13 13.94
CA PHE A 287 -13.12 0.65 15.15
C PHE A 287 -13.94 1.09 16.36
N THR A 288 -14.09 0.26 17.39
CA THR A 288 -14.81 0.63 18.62
C THR A 288 -14.04 1.71 19.39
N THR A 289 -12.72 1.55 19.49
CA THR A 289 -11.86 2.40 20.32
C THR A 289 -10.56 2.77 19.60
N VAL A 290 -9.90 3.83 20.07
CA VAL A 290 -8.59 4.23 19.53
C VAL A 290 -7.52 3.18 19.85
N LYS A 291 -7.68 2.45 20.96
CA LYS A 291 -6.86 1.27 21.31
C LYS A 291 -7.04 0.17 20.27
N GLU A 292 -8.28 -0.21 19.89
CA GLU A 292 -8.51 -1.18 18.80
C GLU A 292 -7.84 -0.74 17.50
N ALA A 293 -8.11 0.50 17.05
CA ALA A 293 -7.56 1.04 15.82
C ALA A 293 -6.02 0.94 15.80
N SER A 294 -5.41 1.26 16.94
CA SER A 294 -3.96 1.27 17.10
C SER A 294 -3.37 -0.15 17.12
N VAL A 295 -3.97 -1.07 17.87
CA VAL A 295 -3.56 -2.49 17.89
C VAL A 295 -3.62 -3.10 16.49
N GLN A 296 -4.72 -2.91 15.76
CA GLN A 296 -4.86 -3.49 14.42
C GLN A 296 -3.87 -2.90 13.41
N LEU A 297 -3.68 -1.57 13.40
CA LEU A 297 -2.77 -0.90 12.45
C LEU A 297 -1.29 -1.19 12.75
N ALA A 298 -0.91 -1.33 14.02
CA ALA A 298 0.48 -1.67 14.38
C ALA A 298 0.77 -3.17 14.22
N TYR A 299 -0.03 -4.06 14.80
CA TYR A 299 0.27 -5.50 14.77
C TYR A 299 0.25 -6.06 13.34
N SER A 300 -0.63 -5.56 12.46
CA SER A 300 -0.62 -5.97 11.05
C SER A 300 0.66 -5.56 10.30
N ALA A 301 1.30 -4.44 10.69
CA ALA A 301 2.61 -4.04 10.19
C ALA A 301 3.74 -4.89 10.81
N VAL A 302 3.73 -5.11 12.13
CA VAL A 302 4.71 -5.94 12.85
C VAL A 302 4.77 -7.36 12.29
N ALA A 303 3.62 -8.01 12.12
CA ALA A 303 3.56 -9.37 11.58
C ALA A 303 4.03 -9.44 10.11
N SER A 304 3.75 -8.41 9.30
CA SER A 304 4.28 -8.32 7.93
C SER A 304 5.79 -8.13 7.88
N GLU A 305 6.34 -7.28 8.76
CA GLU A 305 7.78 -7.03 8.89
C GLU A 305 8.51 -8.29 9.39
N ALA A 306 7.97 -8.96 10.40
CA ALA A 306 8.53 -10.20 10.95
C ALA A 306 8.48 -11.35 9.94
N GLU A 307 7.37 -11.55 9.21
CA GLU A 307 7.28 -12.57 8.15
C GLU A 307 8.37 -12.36 7.08
N ALA A 308 8.60 -11.12 6.65
CA ALA A 308 9.67 -10.79 5.70
C ALA A 308 11.06 -11.02 6.30
N ARG A 309 11.31 -10.54 7.53
CA ARG A 309 12.61 -10.63 8.21
C ARG A 309 13.04 -12.08 8.46
N GLU A 310 12.18 -12.92 9.04
CA GLU A 310 12.52 -14.32 9.33
C GLU A 310 12.64 -15.16 8.05
N SER A 311 11.80 -14.88 7.05
CA SER A 311 11.95 -15.45 5.70
C SER A 311 13.33 -15.15 5.10
N THR A 312 13.81 -13.92 5.24
CA THR A 312 15.11 -13.47 4.74
C THR A 312 16.28 -14.04 5.54
N LYS A 313 16.15 -14.22 6.86
CA LYS A 313 17.15 -14.93 7.68
C LYS A 313 17.32 -16.38 7.22
N LEU A 314 16.24 -17.13 7.03
CA LEU A 314 16.29 -18.52 6.56
C LEU A 314 16.97 -18.66 5.20
N TRP A 315 16.69 -17.74 4.27
CA TRP A 315 17.39 -17.64 2.99
C TRP A 315 18.90 -17.39 3.18
N ALA A 316 19.26 -16.41 4.01
CA ALA A 316 20.64 -16.04 4.29
C ALA A 316 21.45 -17.05 5.12
N GLN A 317 20.82 -18.06 5.74
CA GLN A 317 21.53 -19.05 6.55
C GLN A 317 22.48 -19.93 5.71
N VAL A 318 22.09 -20.33 4.50
CA VAL A 318 22.92 -21.16 3.62
C VAL A 318 23.91 -20.31 2.79
N TYR A 319 24.88 -20.97 2.17
CA TYR A 319 25.69 -20.34 1.12
C TYR A 319 24.91 -20.33 -0.20
N HIS A 320 25.16 -19.35 -1.05
CA HIS A 320 24.61 -19.24 -2.40
C HIS A 320 25.70 -19.31 -3.46
N SER A 321 25.31 -19.55 -4.70
CA SER A 321 26.25 -19.64 -5.83
C SER A 321 26.15 -18.37 -6.66
N ALA A 322 27.25 -17.64 -6.85
CA ALA A 322 27.20 -16.33 -7.48
C ALA A 322 28.34 -16.04 -8.46
N LYS A 323 28.09 -15.13 -9.40
CA LYS A 323 29.00 -14.75 -10.48
C LYS A 323 29.04 -13.23 -10.63
N VAL A 324 30.25 -12.68 -10.70
CA VAL A 324 30.49 -11.25 -10.91
C VAL A 324 30.45 -10.93 -12.41
N PHE A 325 29.89 -9.78 -12.75
CA PHE A 325 29.79 -9.22 -14.09
C PHE A 325 30.24 -7.75 -14.07
N PRO A 326 31.26 -7.34 -14.85
CA PRO A 326 31.61 -5.93 -15.00
C PRO A 326 30.59 -5.20 -15.89
N LEU A 327 30.19 -4.00 -15.49
CA LEU A 327 29.19 -3.16 -16.15
C LEU A 327 29.63 -1.68 -16.07
N GLY A 328 30.40 -1.26 -17.08
CA GLY A 328 31.01 0.07 -17.10
C GLY A 328 31.93 0.29 -15.90
N ASN A 329 31.65 1.33 -15.11
CA ASN A 329 32.43 1.70 -13.92
C ASN A 329 32.08 0.87 -12.66
N PHE A 330 31.15 -0.09 -12.75
CA PHE A 330 30.62 -0.83 -11.61
C PHE A 330 30.65 -2.34 -11.85
N ALA A 331 30.52 -3.12 -10.76
CA ALA A 331 30.40 -4.58 -10.82
C ALA A 331 29.05 -5.02 -10.25
N VAL A 332 28.41 -6.00 -10.89
CA VAL A 332 27.15 -6.61 -10.47
C VAL A 332 27.34 -8.10 -10.21
N LEU A 333 26.84 -8.56 -9.07
CA LEU A 333 26.81 -9.96 -8.68
C LEU A 333 25.46 -10.58 -9.08
N GLY A 334 25.45 -11.52 -10.01
CA GLY A 334 24.31 -12.41 -10.26
C GLY A 334 24.34 -13.58 -9.29
N VAL A 335 23.26 -13.80 -8.53
CA VAL A 335 23.16 -14.82 -7.48
C VAL A 335 22.13 -15.90 -7.86
N ARG A 336 22.51 -17.17 -7.68
CA ARG A 336 21.63 -18.34 -7.74
C ARG A 336 21.38 -18.87 -6.33
N PHE A 337 20.12 -19.08 -5.98
CA PHE A 337 19.76 -19.58 -4.65
C PHE A 337 20.05 -21.09 -4.58
N GLN A 338 20.70 -21.51 -3.50
CA GLN A 338 20.74 -22.92 -3.12
C GLN A 338 19.41 -23.32 -2.45
N LYS A 339 19.26 -24.60 -2.08
CA LYS A 339 18.12 -25.01 -1.25
C LYS A 339 18.29 -24.48 0.17
N PHE A 340 17.29 -23.74 0.66
CA PHE A 340 17.15 -23.27 2.04
C PHE A 340 15.79 -23.68 2.60
N GLU A 341 15.66 -23.69 3.93
CA GLU A 341 14.39 -23.91 4.62
C GLU A 341 13.48 -22.69 4.49
N LYS A 342 12.17 -22.85 4.67
CA LYS A 342 11.19 -21.77 4.48
C LYS A 342 10.21 -21.74 5.63
N LEU A 343 9.75 -20.53 5.94
CA LEU A 343 8.64 -20.34 6.87
C LEU A 343 7.46 -21.23 6.50
N GLY A 344 6.77 -21.78 7.50
CA GLY A 344 5.70 -22.71 7.24
C GLY A 344 4.87 -23.08 8.47
N SER A 345 4.29 -24.27 8.40
CA SER A 345 3.59 -24.97 9.47
C SER A 345 3.69 -26.48 9.22
N ALA A 346 3.10 -27.30 10.09
CA ALA A 346 2.91 -28.73 9.82
C ALA A 346 2.20 -29.02 8.47
N ASN A 347 1.42 -28.06 7.95
CA ASN A 347 0.63 -28.19 6.73
C ASN A 347 1.28 -27.61 5.45
N GLY A 348 2.55 -27.19 5.49
CA GLY A 348 3.34 -26.82 4.31
C GLY A 348 4.31 -25.65 4.49
N GLU A 349 4.97 -25.26 3.39
CA GLU A 349 5.93 -24.15 3.33
C GLU A 349 5.43 -22.97 2.47
N LEU A 350 5.86 -21.76 2.82
CA LEU A 350 5.66 -20.54 2.06
C LEU A 350 6.65 -20.38 0.90
N HIS A 351 6.34 -19.44 0.00
CA HIS A 351 7.23 -19.07 -1.09
C HIS A 351 8.00 -17.79 -0.75
N TYR A 352 9.31 -17.95 -0.53
CA TYR A 352 10.22 -16.83 -0.36
C TYR A 352 10.16 -15.84 -1.52
N ARG A 353 10.36 -14.56 -1.18
CA ARG A 353 10.63 -13.45 -2.11
C ARG A 353 11.64 -12.56 -1.42
N LEU A 354 12.61 -12.03 -2.16
CA LEU A 354 13.46 -10.96 -1.64
C LEU A 354 12.64 -9.68 -1.39
N PRO A 355 12.87 -8.98 -0.27
CA PRO A 355 12.53 -7.56 -0.13
C PRO A 355 13.07 -6.75 -1.32
N LYS A 356 12.29 -5.80 -1.85
CA LYS A 356 12.62 -5.08 -3.09
C LYS A 356 13.83 -4.15 -2.96
N GLU A 357 14.04 -3.60 -1.76
CA GLU A 357 15.04 -2.58 -1.45
C GLU A 357 15.86 -3.12 -0.28
N MET A 358 16.91 -3.88 -0.61
CA MET A 358 17.75 -4.63 0.33
C MET A 358 19.21 -4.26 0.13
N GLY A 359 19.89 -3.76 1.16
CA GLY A 359 21.34 -3.83 1.21
C GLY A 359 21.80 -5.20 1.67
N ALA A 360 23.01 -5.59 1.29
CA ALA A 360 23.65 -6.78 1.84
C ALA A 360 25.17 -6.63 1.87
N SER A 361 25.79 -7.10 2.95
CA SER A 361 27.19 -7.48 2.93
C SER A 361 27.29 -8.87 2.31
N ILE A 362 28.23 -9.07 1.38
CA ILE A 362 28.41 -10.37 0.73
C ILE A 362 29.86 -10.81 0.91
N VAL A 363 30.06 -11.98 1.51
CA VAL A 363 31.37 -12.59 1.74
C VAL A 363 31.61 -13.67 0.70
N PHE A 364 32.55 -13.43 -0.20
CA PHE A 364 33.10 -14.44 -1.09
C PHE A 364 34.08 -15.34 -0.32
N LYS A 365 34.11 -16.63 -0.64
CA LYS A 365 35.18 -17.54 -0.22
C LYS A 365 35.90 -18.11 -1.44
N ASP A 366 37.16 -17.73 -1.64
CA ASP A 366 37.97 -18.35 -2.69
C ASP A 366 38.39 -19.75 -2.26
N ARG A 367 37.95 -20.76 -3.03
CA ARG A 367 38.28 -22.17 -2.82
C ARG A 367 39.77 -22.50 -3.08
N ARG A 368 40.53 -21.60 -3.72
CA ARG A 368 41.93 -21.84 -4.14
C ARG A 368 42.96 -21.19 -3.19
N SER A 369 42.75 -19.93 -2.78
CA SER A 369 43.61 -19.26 -1.79
C SER A 369 43.12 -19.39 -0.34
N GLY A 370 41.85 -19.78 -0.12
CA GLY A 370 41.22 -19.74 1.19
C GLY A 370 40.84 -18.34 1.68
N MET A 371 41.22 -17.29 0.94
CA MET A 371 40.94 -15.89 1.29
C MET A 371 39.44 -15.59 1.20
N SER A 372 38.97 -14.71 2.07
CA SER A 372 37.60 -14.19 2.04
C SER A 372 37.59 -12.69 1.76
N VAL A 373 36.59 -12.25 0.99
CA VAL A 373 36.42 -10.84 0.60
C VAL A 373 34.99 -10.42 0.91
N LYS A 374 34.82 -9.42 1.77
CA LYS A 374 33.51 -8.87 2.16
C LYS A 374 33.24 -7.59 1.36
N VAL A 375 32.23 -7.60 0.50
CA VAL A 375 31.78 -6.42 -0.25
C VAL A 375 30.47 -5.86 0.30
N LYS A 376 30.27 -4.55 0.17
CA LYS A 376 28.97 -3.91 0.46
C LYS A 376 28.18 -3.79 -0.85
N THR A 377 26.92 -4.20 -0.82
CA THR A 377 26.07 -4.31 -2.03
C THR A 377 24.65 -3.82 -1.79
N ILE A 378 23.94 -3.49 -2.88
CA ILE A 378 22.50 -3.20 -2.90
C ILE A 378 21.82 -4.10 -3.93
N LEU A 379 20.69 -4.71 -3.58
CA LEU A 379 19.85 -5.47 -4.48
C LEU A 379 19.30 -4.54 -5.58
N ILE A 380 19.48 -4.94 -6.83
CA ILE A 380 18.98 -4.23 -8.01
C ILE A 380 17.98 -5.09 -8.79
N GLY A 381 17.19 -4.45 -9.64
CA GLY A 381 16.33 -5.15 -10.60
C GLY A 381 17.13 -5.98 -11.61
N ASN A 382 16.47 -6.93 -12.28
CA ASN A 382 17.09 -7.77 -13.30
C ASN A 382 17.79 -6.92 -14.39
N VAL A 383 19.11 -7.03 -14.47
CA VAL A 383 19.91 -6.24 -15.42
C VAL A 383 19.75 -6.79 -16.82
N ALA A 384 19.34 -5.92 -17.74
CA ALA A 384 19.02 -6.18 -19.15
C ALA A 384 20.07 -6.95 -19.96
N GLU A 385 21.32 -6.95 -19.52
CA GLU A 385 22.47 -7.45 -20.31
C GLU A 385 23.10 -8.70 -19.70
N LEU A 386 22.63 -9.12 -18.51
CA LEU A 386 23.17 -10.25 -17.78
C LEU A 386 22.32 -11.52 -17.98
N PRO A 387 22.94 -12.71 -18.03
CA PRO A 387 22.22 -13.98 -18.10
C PRO A 387 21.36 -14.20 -16.83
N PRO A 388 20.26 -14.97 -16.91
CA PRO A 388 19.31 -15.10 -15.81
C PRO A 388 19.90 -15.70 -14.53
N HIS A 389 19.58 -15.04 -13.42
CA HIS A 389 19.91 -15.36 -12.03
C HIS A 389 18.65 -15.16 -11.17
N ASP A 390 18.65 -15.64 -9.92
CA ASP A 390 17.51 -15.48 -9.00
C ASP A 390 17.50 -14.09 -8.34
N ALA A 391 18.66 -13.43 -8.25
CA ALA A 391 18.83 -12.06 -7.80
C ALA A 391 20.06 -11.40 -8.43
N PHE A 392 20.12 -10.06 -8.42
CA PHE A 392 21.27 -9.27 -8.83
C PHE A 392 21.59 -8.20 -7.77
N PHE A 393 22.86 -8.05 -7.42
CA PHE A 393 23.34 -7.08 -6.43
C PHE A 393 24.43 -6.19 -7.04
N GLN A 394 24.28 -4.87 -7.00
CA GLN A 394 25.34 -3.93 -7.37
C GLN A 394 26.36 -3.83 -6.24
N ILE A 395 27.65 -3.96 -6.55
CA ILE A 395 28.74 -3.71 -5.60
C ILE A 395 28.94 -2.19 -5.49
N ILE A 396 28.90 -1.67 -4.25
CA ILE A 396 29.03 -0.24 -3.93
C ILE A 396 30.23 0.08 -3.03
N SER A 397 30.96 -0.93 -2.56
CA SER A 397 32.25 -0.76 -1.87
C SER A 397 33.42 -0.57 -2.85
N GLU A 398 34.40 0.26 -2.47
CA GLU A 398 35.64 0.52 -3.23
C GLU A 398 36.43 -0.77 -3.57
N SER A 399 36.23 -1.84 -2.80
CA SER A 399 36.63 -3.22 -3.11
C SER A 399 36.16 -3.74 -4.49
N ALA A 400 35.35 -2.99 -5.23
CA ALA A 400 35.13 -3.18 -6.66
C ALA A 400 36.46 -3.27 -7.46
N GLU A 401 37.52 -2.59 -7.04
CA GLU A 401 38.85 -2.69 -7.67
C GLU A 401 39.43 -4.11 -7.64
N TYR A 402 39.12 -4.93 -6.62
CA TYR A 402 39.50 -6.35 -6.57
C TYR A 402 38.87 -7.18 -7.71
N PHE A 403 37.73 -6.73 -8.23
CA PHE A 403 37.01 -7.35 -9.35
C PHE A 403 37.10 -6.55 -10.65
N GLY A 404 37.78 -5.39 -10.62
CA GLY A 404 37.71 -4.33 -11.63
C GLY A 404 39.07 -3.79 -12.08
N SER A 405 40.16 -4.15 -11.41
CA SER A 405 41.48 -4.12 -12.07
C SER A 405 41.45 -5.09 -13.25
N GLY A 406 42.18 -4.76 -14.33
CA GLY A 406 42.12 -5.55 -15.56
C GLY A 406 42.52 -7.02 -15.39
N GLU A 407 43.27 -7.36 -14.34
CA GLU A 407 43.95 -8.65 -14.15
C GLU A 407 42.99 -9.83 -13.93
N MET A 408 41.84 -9.62 -13.28
CA MET A 408 40.81 -10.67 -13.15
C MET A 408 40.11 -10.99 -14.48
N VAL A 409 40.20 -10.11 -15.49
CA VAL A 409 39.55 -10.26 -16.81
C VAL A 409 40.58 -10.59 -17.90
N SER A 410 41.84 -10.18 -17.76
CA SER A 410 42.88 -10.29 -18.81
C SER A 410 43.67 -11.61 -18.79
N VAL A 411 43.67 -12.38 -17.70
CA VAL A 411 44.52 -13.58 -17.55
C VAL A 411 43.72 -14.90 -17.59
N GLY A 412 43.06 -15.15 -18.73
CA GLY A 412 42.78 -16.51 -19.23
C GLY A 412 41.94 -17.46 -18.37
N ARG A 413 41.23 -16.98 -17.34
CA ARG A 413 40.42 -17.80 -16.44
C ARG A 413 38.93 -17.51 -16.62
N SER A 414 38.16 -18.54 -16.95
CA SER A 414 36.70 -18.47 -16.91
C SER A 414 36.23 -18.06 -15.50
N PRO A 415 35.35 -17.05 -15.36
CA PRO A 415 34.76 -16.73 -14.05
C PRO A 415 33.82 -17.87 -13.61
N GLU A 416 34.38 -18.72 -12.74
CA GLU A 416 33.71 -19.77 -11.97
C GLU A 416 32.66 -19.16 -11.04
N TYR A 417 31.70 -19.98 -10.59
CA TYR A 417 30.76 -19.55 -9.56
C TYR A 417 31.43 -19.62 -8.19
N PHE A 418 31.38 -18.50 -7.47
CA PHE A 418 31.83 -18.42 -6.08
C PHE A 418 30.73 -18.94 -5.15
N ASP A 419 31.13 -19.61 -4.06
CA ASP A 419 30.25 -19.72 -2.90
C ASP A 419 30.26 -18.36 -2.18
N VAL A 420 29.08 -17.79 -1.98
CA VAL A 420 28.91 -16.53 -1.26
C VAL A 420 28.02 -16.72 -0.04
N LYS A 421 28.43 -16.15 1.09
CA LYS A 421 27.57 -15.94 2.26
C LYS A 421 26.99 -14.54 2.15
N ILE A 422 25.66 -14.43 2.26
CA ILE A 422 24.97 -13.14 2.18
C ILE A 422 24.47 -12.76 3.58
N GLU A 423 24.81 -11.55 4.00
CA GLU A 423 24.40 -10.91 5.26
C GLU A 423 23.45 -9.75 4.91
N PRO A 424 22.13 -9.99 4.86
CA PRO A 424 21.16 -8.98 4.46
C PRO A 424 21.00 -7.89 5.53
N VAL A 425 21.01 -6.63 5.09
CA VAL A 425 20.79 -5.45 5.94
C VAL A 425 19.29 -5.15 5.95
N TYR A 426 18.68 -5.25 7.13
CA TYR A 426 17.23 -5.11 7.28
C TYR A 426 16.89 -3.83 8.05
N ASN A 427 16.60 -2.75 7.32
CA ASN A 427 16.26 -1.43 7.87
C ASN A 427 15.03 -0.83 7.17
N SER A 428 13.84 -1.31 7.52
CA SER A 428 12.58 -0.80 6.96
C SER A 428 12.22 0.56 7.55
N ALA A 429 12.60 1.64 6.86
CA ALA A 429 12.17 2.99 7.19
C ALA A 429 10.63 3.11 7.16
N THR A 430 9.97 2.36 6.26
CA THR A 430 8.51 2.28 6.16
C THR A 430 7.89 1.71 7.44
N TYR A 431 8.39 0.59 7.98
CA TYR A 431 7.89 0.01 9.24
C TYR A 431 8.07 0.95 10.44
N ALA A 432 9.24 1.61 10.54
CA ALA A 432 9.48 2.61 11.59
C ALA A 432 8.51 3.80 11.48
N SER A 433 8.28 4.30 10.26
CA SER A 433 7.28 5.32 9.95
C SER A 433 5.85 4.90 10.34
N GLN A 434 5.48 3.64 10.07
CA GLN A 434 4.16 3.08 10.42
C GLN A 434 3.96 3.01 11.94
N LEU A 435 4.88 2.39 12.70
CA LEU A 435 4.76 2.31 14.16
C LEU A 435 4.69 3.70 14.80
N ALA A 436 5.59 4.61 14.40
CA ALA A 436 5.60 5.97 14.91
C ALA A 436 4.36 6.77 14.50
N THR A 437 3.61 6.34 13.47
CA THR A 437 2.34 6.96 13.04
C THR A 437 1.19 6.51 13.93
N VAL A 438 1.15 5.23 14.28
CA VAL A 438 0.14 4.72 15.22
C VAL A 438 0.34 5.28 16.64
N ALA A 439 1.59 5.47 17.07
CA ALA A 439 1.89 6.19 18.31
C ALA A 439 1.38 7.65 18.28
N GLN A 440 1.61 8.38 17.17
CA GLN A 440 1.11 9.75 17.00
C GLN A 440 -0.42 9.84 16.97
N LEU A 441 -1.13 8.88 16.37
CA LEU A 441 -2.60 8.85 16.34
C LEU A 441 -3.24 8.86 17.73
N GLN A 442 -2.58 8.28 18.75
CA GLN A 442 -3.10 8.22 20.11
C GLN A 442 -2.91 9.51 20.91
N LEU A 443 -1.99 10.40 20.50
CA LEU A 443 -1.68 11.60 21.28
C LEU A 443 -2.87 12.59 21.31
N PRO A 444 -3.16 13.24 22.46
CA PRO A 444 -4.30 14.17 22.59
C PRO A 444 -4.34 15.29 21.55
N GLY A 445 -3.19 15.76 21.06
CA GLY A 445 -3.11 16.76 19.99
C GLY A 445 -3.71 16.31 18.65
N ASN A 446 -3.80 15.00 18.41
CA ASN A 446 -4.41 14.42 17.21
C ASN A 446 -5.89 14.01 17.39
N ARG A 447 -6.50 14.26 18.57
CA ARG A 447 -7.89 13.85 18.90
C ARG A 447 -8.95 14.31 17.88
N ARG A 448 -8.72 15.41 17.15
CA ARG A 448 -9.57 15.85 16.03
C ARG A 448 -9.77 14.79 14.94
N TRP A 449 -8.78 13.93 14.72
CA TRP A 449 -8.81 12.88 13.71
C TRP A 449 -9.54 11.63 14.18
N HIS A 450 -9.81 11.48 15.50
CA HIS A 450 -10.42 10.25 16.04
C HIS A 450 -11.81 9.98 15.47
N GLY A 451 -12.61 11.00 15.14
CA GLY A 451 -13.90 10.79 14.45
C GLY A 451 -13.75 10.15 13.06
N ILE A 452 -12.71 10.54 12.31
CA ILE A 452 -12.37 9.96 11.00
C ILE A 452 -11.77 8.56 11.18
N LEU A 453 -10.87 8.37 12.15
CA LEU A 453 -10.26 7.07 12.45
C LEU A 453 -11.32 6.03 12.84
N LEU A 454 -12.15 6.33 13.84
CA LEU A 454 -13.16 5.41 14.37
C LEU A 454 -14.31 5.15 13.37
N ASN A 455 -14.64 6.13 12.51
CA ASN A 455 -15.61 6.00 11.41
C ASN A 455 -17.06 5.69 11.86
N GLN A 456 -17.39 5.89 13.15
CA GLN A 456 -18.66 5.49 13.78
C GLN A 456 -19.82 6.46 13.54
N VAL A 457 -19.61 7.75 13.82
CA VAL A 457 -20.65 8.80 13.83
C VAL A 457 -20.12 10.06 13.15
N HIS A 458 -20.43 10.22 11.86
CA HIS A 458 -19.91 11.31 11.05
C HIS A 458 -20.47 12.67 11.46
N ASP A 459 -21.71 12.78 11.92
CA ASP A 459 -22.36 14.08 12.10
C ASP A 459 -21.89 14.86 13.35
N ALA A 460 -21.14 14.20 14.24
CA ALA A 460 -20.38 14.86 15.30
C ALA A 460 -19.07 15.52 14.78
N ILE A 461 -18.65 15.22 13.54
CA ILE A 461 -17.39 15.70 12.97
C ILE A 461 -17.58 17.09 12.35
N LYS A 462 -16.88 18.07 12.92
CA LYS A 462 -16.94 19.49 12.52
C LYS A 462 -16.53 19.72 11.06
N ILE A 463 -17.19 20.67 10.40
CA ILE A 463 -16.85 21.15 9.05
C ILE A 463 -15.68 22.14 9.13
N ILE A 464 -14.77 22.11 8.15
CA ILE A 464 -13.55 22.92 8.10
C ILE A 464 -13.36 23.50 6.69
N ASP A 465 -13.28 24.83 6.57
CA ASP A 465 -12.78 25.49 5.35
C ASP A 465 -11.26 25.31 5.27
N LEU A 466 -10.78 24.55 4.28
CA LEU A 466 -9.36 24.28 4.09
C LEU A 466 -8.56 25.52 3.66
N THR A 467 -9.23 26.53 3.10
CA THR A 467 -8.59 27.73 2.56
C THR A 467 -8.28 28.79 3.60
N GLN A 468 -8.80 28.67 4.82
CA GLN A 468 -8.41 29.55 5.93
C GLN A 468 -7.15 29.01 6.63
N PRO A 469 -6.22 29.89 7.03
CA PRO A 469 -5.08 29.51 7.86
C PRO A 469 -5.49 28.82 9.16
N LYS A 470 -4.56 28.08 9.78
CA LYS A 470 -4.85 27.37 11.03
C LYS A 470 -4.96 28.32 12.23
N GLU A 471 -4.09 29.32 12.31
CA GLU A 471 -4.03 30.29 13.39
C GLU A 471 -4.98 31.46 13.09
N ALA A 472 -5.81 31.87 14.05
CA ALA A 472 -6.88 32.86 13.81
C ALA A 472 -6.35 34.27 13.47
N GLU A 473 -5.14 34.60 13.91
CA GLU A 473 -4.45 35.86 13.63
C GLU A 473 -3.74 35.84 12.26
N ALA A 474 -3.49 34.66 11.69
CA ALA A 474 -2.86 34.51 10.39
C ALA A 474 -3.88 34.77 9.27
N THR A 475 -3.70 35.87 8.55
CA THR A 475 -4.55 36.25 7.41
C THR A 475 -3.85 36.01 6.07
N ILE A 476 -4.66 35.70 5.04
CA ILE A 476 -4.24 35.68 3.63
C ILE A 476 -4.61 37.03 3.03
N ALA A 477 -3.66 37.73 2.40
CA ALA A 477 -3.91 39.04 1.83
C ALA A 477 -4.98 38.96 0.70
N PRO A 478 -6.00 39.85 0.66
CA PRO A 478 -7.10 39.75 -0.32
C PRO A 478 -6.69 39.83 -1.81
N HIS A 479 -5.48 40.27 -2.13
CA HIS A 479 -4.95 40.21 -3.50
C HIS A 479 -4.32 38.84 -3.83
N ILE A 480 -3.72 38.15 -2.86
CA ILE A 480 -3.20 36.78 -3.02
C ILE A 480 -4.36 35.81 -3.23
N ARG A 481 -5.40 35.90 -2.39
CA ARG A 481 -6.59 35.06 -2.53
C ARG A 481 -7.25 35.23 -3.90
N ARG A 482 -7.58 36.47 -4.32
CA ARG A 482 -8.14 36.74 -5.65
C ARG A 482 -7.25 36.25 -6.80
N ARG A 483 -5.91 36.30 -6.67
CA ARG A 483 -4.97 35.75 -7.68
C ARG A 483 -5.01 34.22 -7.74
N ALA A 484 -5.18 33.55 -6.61
CA ALA A 484 -5.28 32.09 -6.54
C ALA A 484 -6.66 31.60 -7.01
N ASP A 485 -7.75 32.25 -6.58
CA ASP A 485 -9.12 31.94 -7.00
C ASP A 485 -9.24 32.08 -8.53
N ALA A 486 -8.87 33.24 -9.10
CA ALA A 486 -8.92 33.47 -10.54
C ALA A 486 -8.01 32.51 -11.33
N TRP A 487 -6.80 32.19 -10.84
CA TRP A 487 -5.95 31.20 -11.50
C TRP A 487 -6.60 29.81 -11.57
N LEU A 488 -7.32 29.39 -10.53
CA LEU A 488 -8.01 28.10 -10.51
C LEU A 488 -9.25 28.09 -11.42
N GLU A 489 -9.95 29.22 -11.53
CA GLU A 489 -11.09 29.41 -12.42
C GLU A 489 -10.66 29.46 -13.91
N ASP A 490 -9.59 30.21 -14.22
CA ASP A 490 -9.09 30.41 -15.59
C ASP A 490 -8.30 29.19 -16.14
N TRP A 491 -7.77 28.30 -15.30
CA TRP A 491 -6.86 27.24 -15.78
C TRP A 491 -7.50 26.28 -16.79
N MET A 492 -8.76 25.88 -16.57
CA MET A 492 -9.52 25.07 -17.53
C MET A 492 -11.03 25.07 -17.26
N THR A 493 -11.82 24.72 -18.28
CA THR A 493 -13.26 24.47 -18.12
C THR A 493 -13.51 23.16 -17.35
N TRP A 494 -13.59 23.28 -16.02
CA TRP A 494 -14.07 22.26 -15.09
C TRP A 494 -15.49 21.78 -15.44
N ASN A 495 -15.80 20.52 -15.19
CA ASN A 495 -17.18 20.04 -15.18
C ASN A 495 -17.82 20.16 -13.78
N GLU A 496 -19.14 19.99 -13.69
CA GLU A 496 -19.92 20.11 -12.45
C GLU A 496 -19.36 19.25 -11.31
N GLU A 497 -18.88 18.04 -11.63
CA GLU A 497 -18.33 17.09 -10.65
C GLU A 497 -16.98 17.58 -10.08
N GLN A 498 -16.17 18.26 -10.90
CA GLN A 498 -14.90 18.88 -10.49
C GLN A 498 -15.13 20.19 -9.73
N VAL A 499 -16.09 21.03 -10.18
CA VAL A 499 -16.50 22.26 -9.48
C VAL A 499 -16.99 21.93 -8.06
N ALA A 500 -17.80 20.89 -7.90
CA ALA A 500 -18.28 20.45 -6.58
C ALA A 500 -17.13 20.08 -5.62
N VAL A 501 -16.01 19.54 -6.11
CA VAL A 501 -14.80 19.32 -5.29
C VAL A 501 -14.10 20.63 -4.94
N ILE A 502 -13.99 21.56 -5.90
CA ILE A 502 -13.35 22.88 -5.72
C ILE A 502 -14.13 23.71 -4.70
N GLU A 503 -15.46 23.72 -4.74
CA GLU A 503 -16.31 24.32 -3.71
C GLU A 503 -16.20 23.56 -2.38
N GLY A 504 -16.16 22.23 -2.46
CA GLY A 504 -16.04 21.29 -1.35
C GLY A 504 -14.85 21.54 -0.42
N ILE A 505 -13.78 22.19 -0.90
CA ILE A 505 -12.63 22.55 -0.04
C ILE A 505 -12.98 23.58 1.04
N LYS A 506 -14.07 24.33 0.87
CA LYS A 506 -14.56 25.30 1.87
C LYS A 506 -15.44 24.64 2.95
N VAL A 507 -15.80 23.37 2.78
CA VAL A 507 -16.73 22.62 3.67
C VAL A 507 -16.26 21.18 3.97
N ALA A 508 -14.95 20.97 4.11
CA ALA A 508 -14.37 19.64 4.36
C ALA A 508 -14.73 19.08 5.74
N LYS A 509 -15.44 17.95 5.79
CA LYS A 509 -15.86 17.31 7.04
C LYS A 509 -14.65 16.71 7.75
N GLY A 510 -14.36 17.18 8.96
CA GLY A 510 -13.13 16.85 9.70
C GLY A 510 -11.84 17.41 9.07
N GLY A 511 -11.95 18.23 8.03
CA GLY A 511 -10.81 18.57 7.16
C GLY A 511 -10.46 17.47 6.15
N THR A 512 -11.31 16.46 5.97
CA THR A 512 -11.10 15.33 5.04
C THR A 512 -11.98 15.48 3.81
N ILE A 513 -11.39 15.26 2.63
CA ILE A 513 -12.09 15.21 1.34
C ILE A 513 -11.70 13.92 0.63
N LEU A 514 -12.71 13.19 0.11
CA LEU A 514 -12.53 11.98 -0.68
C LEU A 514 -13.04 12.22 -2.09
N VAL A 515 -12.18 12.00 -3.10
CA VAL A 515 -12.49 12.17 -4.53
C VAL A 515 -12.33 10.81 -5.22
N MET A 516 -13.44 10.10 -5.33
CA MET A 516 -13.49 8.77 -5.94
C MET A 516 -13.92 8.88 -7.40
N GLY A 517 -13.30 8.14 -8.30
CA GLY A 517 -13.74 8.13 -9.71
C GLY A 517 -12.97 7.16 -10.58
N PRO A 518 -13.54 6.70 -11.71
CA PRO A 518 -12.86 5.83 -12.67
C PRO A 518 -11.55 6.42 -13.22
N ALA A 519 -10.81 5.59 -13.96
CA ALA A 519 -9.76 6.05 -14.84
C ALA A 519 -10.27 7.09 -15.87
N GLY A 520 -9.48 8.13 -16.13
CA GLY A 520 -9.79 9.15 -17.15
C GLY A 520 -10.72 10.29 -16.73
N THR A 521 -11.16 10.34 -15.47
CA THR A 521 -12.09 11.37 -14.94
C THR A 521 -11.39 12.63 -14.38
N GLY A 522 -10.11 12.83 -14.70
CA GLY A 522 -9.36 14.04 -14.33
C GLY A 522 -8.90 14.13 -12.87
N LYS A 523 -8.91 13.03 -12.08
CA LYS A 523 -8.48 13.02 -10.67
C LYS A 523 -7.11 13.69 -10.42
N THR A 524 -6.04 13.20 -11.06
CA THR A 524 -4.68 13.73 -10.87
C THR A 524 -4.55 15.18 -11.33
N LEU A 525 -5.25 15.57 -12.41
CA LEU A 525 -5.30 16.95 -12.90
C LEU A 525 -5.97 17.89 -11.88
N LEU A 526 -7.05 17.44 -11.23
CA LEU A 526 -7.70 18.18 -10.15
C LEU A 526 -6.84 18.24 -8.88
N GLN A 527 -6.04 17.20 -8.59
CA GLN A 527 -5.04 17.24 -7.53
C GLN A 527 -3.94 18.27 -7.82
N GLU A 528 -3.47 18.36 -9.06
CA GLU A 528 -2.51 19.39 -9.52
C GLU A 528 -3.09 20.80 -9.34
N ALA A 529 -4.36 21.01 -9.73
CA ALA A 529 -5.10 22.25 -9.55
C ALA A 529 -5.06 22.71 -8.09
N LEU A 530 -5.53 21.84 -7.19
CA LEU A 530 -5.66 22.18 -5.78
C LEU A 530 -4.29 22.34 -5.11
N SER A 531 -3.31 21.51 -5.48
CA SER A 531 -1.93 21.63 -4.97
C SER A 531 -1.31 23.00 -5.32
N ILE A 532 -1.43 23.45 -6.57
CA ILE A 532 -0.93 24.75 -7.02
C ILE A 532 -1.75 25.90 -6.39
N TYR A 533 -3.07 25.77 -6.29
CA TYR A 533 -3.95 26.76 -5.65
C TYR A 533 -3.59 26.98 -4.16
N PHE A 534 -3.41 25.92 -3.37
CA PHE A 534 -2.98 26.06 -1.97
C PHE A 534 -1.54 26.59 -1.86
N TYR A 535 -0.66 26.24 -2.79
CA TYR A 535 0.68 26.84 -2.88
C TYR A 535 0.63 28.34 -3.18
N LEU A 536 -0.27 28.80 -4.07
CA LEU A 536 -0.49 30.20 -4.39
C LEU A 536 -1.11 30.98 -3.21
N LEU A 537 -2.01 30.36 -2.44
CA LEU A 537 -2.54 30.91 -1.17
C LEU A 537 -1.48 31.03 -0.05
N GLY A 538 -0.31 30.41 -0.21
CA GLY A 538 0.79 30.48 0.76
C GLY A 538 0.88 29.30 1.75
N PHE A 539 0.05 28.26 1.60
CA PHE A 539 0.13 27.06 2.43
C PHE A 539 1.38 26.22 2.14
N HIS A 540 1.71 25.32 3.04
CA HIS A 540 2.55 24.17 2.73
C HIS A 540 1.69 23.06 2.11
N VAL A 541 2.25 22.32 1.15
CA VAL A 541 1.57 21.33 0.34
C VAL A 541 2.42 20.05 0.35
N LEU A 542 1.85 18.96 0.84
CA LEU A 542 2.47 17.64 0.83
C LEU A 542 1.69 16.74 -0.13
N ALA A 543 2.21 16.51 -1.32
CA ALA A 543 1.57 15.65 -2.32
C ALA A 543 2.23 14.25 -2.31
N LEU A 544 1.41 13.24 -2.10
CA LEU A 544 1.81 11.86 -1.86
C LEU A 544 1.15 10.89 -2.85
N ALA A 545 1.76 9.71 -3.01
CA ALA A 545 1.16 8.55 -3.65
C ALA A 545 1.82 7.24 -3.13
N PRO A 546 1.18 6.07 -3.24
CA PRO A 546 1.70 4.82 -2.67
C PRO A 546 2.96 4.25 -3.33
N ALA A 547 3.34 4.69 -4.54
CA ALA A 547 4.50 4.18 -5.26
C ALA A 547 5.31 5.29 -5.94
N ASN A 548 6.64 5.13 -5.99
CA ASN A 548 7.55 6.10 -6.61
C ASN A 548 7.08 6.47 -8.04
N SER A 549 6.69 5.49 -8.85
CA SER A 549 6.20 5.67 -10.22
C SER A 549 4.96 6.57 -10.37
N ASN A 550 4.17 6.76 -9.31
CA ASN A 550 3.02 7.69 -9.30
C ASN A 550 3.49 9.11 -8.94
N VAL A 551 4.33 9.25 -7.91
CA VAL A 551 4.90 10.56 -7.50
C VAL A 551 5.82 11.13 -8.59
N ASP A 552 6.56 10.26 -9.28
CA ASP A 552 7.44 10.62 -10.39
C ASP A 552 6.63 11.13 -11.61
N HIS A 553 5.45 10.55 -11.86
CA HIS A 553 4.55 11.01 -12.91
C HIS A 553 3.99 12.42 -12.59
N LEU A 554 3.54 12.62 -11.35
CA LEU A 554 3.07 13.91 -10.84
C LEU A 554 4.17 14.99 -10.88
N ALA A 555 5.42 14.66 -10.54
CA ALA A 555 6.55 15.59 -10.64
C ALA A 555 6.78 16.07 -12.08
N VAL A 556 6.73 15.16 -13.06
CA VAL A 556 6.87 15.49 -14.49
C VAL A 556 5.67 16.30 -15.01
N GLN A 557 4.45 16.05 -14.52
CA GLN A 557 3.27 16.87 -14.86
C GLN A 557 3.39 18.30 -14.31
N LEU A 558 3.72 18.46 -13.03
CA LEU A 558 3.87 19.78 -12.40
C LEU A 558 4.97 20.62 -13.07
N GLY A 559 6.11 20.01 -13.41
CA GLY A 559 7.17 20.69 -14.17
C GLY A 559 6.73 21.10 -15.59
N ARG A 560 5.93 20.27 -16.27
CA ARG A 560 5.34 20.63 -17.58
C ARG A 560 4.32 21.77 -17.48
N ILE A 561 3.66 21.95 -16.34
CA ILE A 561 2.78 23.11 -16.07
C ILE A 561 3.66 24.36 -15.86
N GLU A 562 4.72 24.27 -15.06
CA GLU A 562 5.68 25.38 -14.85
C GLU A 562 6.37 25.86 -16.14
N GLU A 563 6.71 24.94 -17.05
CA GLU A 563 7.38 25.28 -18.32
C GLU A 563 6.43 25.83 -19.40
N ARG A 564 5.11 25.62 -19.30
CA ARG A 564 4.11 26.01 -20.30
C ARG A 564 3.27 27.21 -19.88
N GLU A 565 2.74 27.17 -18.66
CA GLU A 565 1.90 28.22 -18.11
C GLU A 565 2.80 29.24 -17.43
N LYS A 566 2.62 30.54 -17.74
CA LYS A 566 3.34 31.63 -17.07
C LYS A 566 2.79 31.86 -15.66
N LEU A 567 2.99 30.88 -14.77
CA LEU A 567 2.64 30.96 -13.36
C LEU A 567 3.24 32.26 -12.78
N PRO A 568 2.46 33.09 -12.07
CA PRO A 568 2.89 34.41 -11.59
C PRO A 568 3.86 34.37 -10.39
N SER A 569 4.59 33.25 -10.28
CA SER A 569 5.79 32.94 -9.50
C SER A 569 6.21 31.51 -9.87
N ALA A 570 7.48 31.26 -10.16
CA ALA A 570 7.99 29.91 -10.48
C ALA A 570 7.61 28.88 -9.38
N LEU A 571 7.23 27.67 -9.79
CA LEU A 571 6.61 26.65 -8.95
C LEU A 571 7.68 25.81 -8.24
N LYS A 572 8.26 26.35 -7.17
CA LYS A 572 9.29 25.63 -6.42
C LYS A 572 8.68 24.47 -5.64
N PHE A 573 8.93 23.24 -6.10
CA PHE A 573 8.62 21.98 -5.44
C PHE A 573 9.86 21.06 -5.37
N LEU A 574 9.84 20.02 -4.52
CA LEU A 574 10.92 19.03 -4.40
C LEU A 574 10.41 17.59 -4.32
N ARG A 575 11.09 16.68 -5.02
CA ARG A 575 10.83 15.23 -5.01
C ARG A 575 11.75 14.51 -4.01
N MET A 576 11.15 13.88 -3.01
CA MET A 576 11.84 13.14 -1.96
C MET A 576 11.85 11.63 -2.25
N TYR A 577 13.02 11.14 -2.66
CA TYR A 577 13.33 9.71 -2.78
C TYR A 577 13.77 9.14 -1.41
N PRO A 578 13.68 7.81 -1.18
CA PRO A 578 14.28 7.21 0.01
C PRO A 578 15.81 7.40 -0.02
N SER A 579 16.44 7.57 1.14
CA SER A 579 17.88 7.82 1.23
C SER A 579 18.65 6.52 1.03
N VAL A 580 19.65 6.50 0.14
CA VAL A 580 20.47 5.29 -0.08
C VAL A 580 21.20 4.87 1.20
N ARG A 581 21.46 5.82 2.11
CA ARG A 581 22.02 5.56 3.45
C ARG A 581 21.14 4.65 4.31
N ASP A 582 19.83 4.59 4.06
CA ASP A 582 18.91 3.75 4.83
C ASP A 582 19.13 2.25 4.55
N PHE A 583 19.69 1.91 3.38
CA PHE A 583 19.92 0.51 2.98
C PHE A 583 21.37 0.06 3.15
N ILE A 584 22.31 0.98 3.41
CA ILE A 584 23.74 0.64 3.52
C ILE A 584 24.02 0.02 4.91
N PRO A 585 24.81 -1.08 4.99
CA PRO A 585 25.25 -1.62 6.28
C PRO A 585 26.01 -0.57 7.07
N LYS A 586 25.54 -0.30 8.29
CA LYS A 586 26.29 0.44 9.30
C LYS A 586 27.57 -0.32 9.67
N GLU A 587 28.53 0.39 10.21
CA GLU A 587 29.74 -0.21 10.76
C GLU A 587 29.41 -0.95 12.07
N ASP A 588 30.04 -2.11 12.28
CA ASP A 588 29.78 -2.98 13.42
C ASP A 588 30.26 -2.30 14.72
N GLY A 589 29.30 -1.79 15.49
CA GLY A 589 29.52 -1.06 16.74
C GLY A 589 29.89 -1.94 17.94
N ASP A 590 30.69 -2.98 17.73
CA ASP A 590 31.24 -3.86 18.76
C ASP A 590 32.61 -4.43 18.28
N ALA A 591 33.56 -3.52 18.10
CA ALA A 591 34.98 -3.87 18.03
C ALA A 591 35.59 -3.67 19.42
N THR A 592 35.95 -4.77 20.08
CA THR A 592 36.85 -4.73 21.25
C THR A 592 38.16 -4.03 20.88
N GLU A 593 38.80 -3.40 21.85
CA GLU A 593 40.07 -2.69 21.66
C GLU A 593 41.12 -3.55 20.92
N LEU A 594 42.00 -2.90 20.14
CA LEU A 594 43.09 -3.46 19.30
C LEU A 594 42.76 -3.77 17.82
N ASP A 595 42.34 -2.76 17.03
CA ASP A 595 43.17 -2.30 15.89
C ASP A 595 42.70 -0.95 15.29
N PRO A 596 43.57 0.06 15.13
CA PRO A 596 43.20 1.35 14.54
C PRO A 596 43.45 1.40 13.02
N ILE A 597 42.43 1.08 12.21
CA ILE A 597 42.41 1.37 10.76
C ILE A 597 41.29 2.37 10.43
N PRO A 598 41.56 3.69 10.43
CA PRO A 598 40.57 4.71 10.08
C PRO A 598 40.36 4.85 8.56
N ALA A 599 39.31 5.63 8.20
CA ALA A 599 39.22 6.43 6.98
C ALA A 599 39.33 5.73 5.60
N LYS A 600 38.37 4.86 5.24
CA LYS A 600 38.15 4.40 3.84
C LYS A 600 36.70 4.43 3.32
N HIS A 601 35.80 5.18 3.96
CA HIS A 601 34.38 5.26 3.58
C HIS A 601 33.84 6.71 3.52
N SER A 602 34.72 7.68 3.24
CA SER A 602 34.44 9.12 3.37
C SER A 602 33.33 9.65 2.44
N LEU A 603 33.22 9.08 1.23
CA LEU A 603 32.38 9.58 0.13
C LEU A 603 30.95 9.02 0.10
N VAL A 604 30.65 7.95 0.83
CA VAL A 604 29.33 7.27 0.84
C VAL A 604 28.19 8.25 1.15
N GLN A 605 28.44 9.25 2.00
CA GLN A 605 27.47 10.27 2.37
C GLN A 605 27.08 11.24 1.23
N PHE A 606 27.84 11.27 0.13
CA PHE A 606 27.55 12.08 -1.06
C PHE A 606 26.97 11.27 -2.22
N TYR A 607 26.76 9.95 -2.09
CA TYR A 607 26.39 9.05 -3.19
C TYR A 607 25.29 9.62 -4.12
N ASP A 608 24.19 10.13 -3.55
CA ASP A 608 23.07 10.70 -4.32
C ASP A 608 23.50 11.92 -5.17
N LEU A 609 24.41 12.76 -4.65
CA LEU A 609 24.98 13.92 -5.34
C LEU A 609 26.00 13.51 -6.40
N LEU A 610 26.79 12.46 -6.14
CA LEU A 610 27.77 11.94 -7.10
C LEU A 610 27.06 11.26 -8.28
N SER A 611 25.99 10.49 -8.02
CA SER A 611 25.10 9.97 -9.07
C SER A 611 24.47 11.13 -9.84
N ALA A 612 23.96 12.18 -9.17
CA ALA A 612 23.40 13.35 -9.86
C ALA A 612 24.40 14.09 -10.76
N ILE A 613 25.70 14.09 -10.39
CA ILE A 613 26.81 14.64 -11.19
C ILE A 613 27.14 13.76 -12.39
N ASP A 614 27.20 12.44 -12.22
CA ASP A 614 27.54 11.50 -13.28
C ASP A 614 26.34 11.27 -14.26
N ASP A 615 25.08 11.35 -13.78
CA ASP A 615 23.81 11.24 -14.54
C ASP A 615 23.32 12.57 -15.18
N ARG A 616 24.16 13.62 -15.23
CA ARG A 616 23.78 15.01 -15.60
C ARG A 616 22.99 15.19 -16.91
N GLU A 617 23.23 14.36 -17.93
CA GLU A 617 22.52 14.45 -19.22
C GLU A 617 21.24 13.60 -19.28
N THR A 618 21.26 12.40 -18.69
CA THR A 618 20.16 11.43 -18.73
C THR A 618 18.96 11.87 -17.88
N ASP A 619 19.20 12.52 -16.74
CA ASP A 619 18.13 12.88 -15.80
C ASP A 619 17.32 14.13 -16.18
N LYS A 620 17.77 14.94 -17.15
CA LYS A 620 17.10 16.19 -17.55
C LYS A 620 15.63 16.01 -17.97
N GLN A 621 15.28 14.83 -18.48
CA GLN A 621 13.93 14.48 -18.95
C GLN A 621 13.17 13.57 -17.97
N THR A 622 13.74 13.22 -16.82
CA THR A 622 13.14 12.30 -15.84
C THR A 622 12.62 13.05 -14.60
N ALA A 623 11.84 12.35 -13.76
CA ALA A 623 11.40 12.89 -12.48
C ALA A 623 12.55 13.21 -11.50
N ARG A 624 13.74 12.61 -11.70
CA ARG A 624 14.91 12.85 -10.83
C ARG A 624 15.44 14.27 -10.94
N ARG A 625 15.19 15.01 -12.03
CA ARG A 625 15.46 16.46 -12.14
C ARG A 625 14.89 17.28 -10.98
N TYR A 626 13.74 16.86 -10.42
CA TYR A 626 13.10 17.50 -9.26
C TYR A 626 13.56 16.94 -7.92
N GLY A 627 14.44 15.93 -7.94
CA GLY A 627 14.99 15.25 -6.77
C GLY A 627 15.93 16.13 -5.96
N LEU A 628 15.94 15.97 -4.64
CA LEU A 628 16.75 16.79 -3.72
C LEU A 628 18.24 16.87 -4.11
N ALA A 629 18.86 15.78 -4.60
CA ALA A 629 20.26 15.79 -5.02
C ALA A 629 20.50 16.67 -6.26
N GLN A 630 19.66 16.53 -7.30
CA GLN A 630 19.69 17.39 -8.50
C GLN A 630 19.38 18.85 -8.15
N ALA A 631 18.44 19.10 -7.23
CA ALA A 631 18.13 20.44 -6.75
C ALA A 631 19.30 21.09 -5.99
N VAL A 632 20.03 20.34 -5.17
CA VAL A 632 21.26 20.81 -4.52
C VAL A 632 22.37 21.09 -5.53
N LEU A 633 22.57 20.20 -6.52
CA LEU A 633 23.56 20.37 -7.58
C LEU A 633 23.28 21.65 -8.39
N HIS A 634 22.06 21.79 -8.92
CA HIS A 634 21.61 22.94 -9.67
C HIS A 634 21.69 24.26 -8.86
N ALA A 635 21.37 24.22 -7.56
CA ALA A 635 21.45 25.38 -6.68
C ALA A 635 22.90 25.83 -6.39
N ALA A 636 23.82 24.86 -6.30
CA ALA A 636 25.25 25.10 -6.12
C ALA A 636 25.87 25.69 -7.39
N GLU A 637 25.64 25.04 -8.55
CA GLU A 637 26.14 25.41 -9.87
C GLU A 637 25.69 26.81 -10.32
N ASN A 638 24.40 27.16 -10.13
CA ASN A 638 23.87 28.46 -10.52
C ASN A 638 24.05 29.56 -9.44
N HIS A 639 24.91 29.32 -8.43
CA HIS A 639 25.22 30.26 -7.34
C HIS A 639 24.00 30.86 -6.60
N THR A 640 22.85 30.17 -6.64
CA THR A 640 21.53 30.71 -6.25
C THR A 640 21.38 31.02 -4.75
N HIS A 641 22.24 30.47 -3.90
CA HIS A 641 22.09 30.49 -2.46
C HIS A 641 23.41 30.76 -1.70
N VAL A 642 23.23 31.45 -0.57
CA VAL A 642 24.23 31.81 0.44
C VAL A 642 23.65 31.46 1.80
N LEU A 643 24.44 30.80 2.65
CA LEU A 643 24.00 30.23 3.93
C LEU A 643 25.13 30.33 4.96
N LYS A 644 25.29 31.53 5.52
CA LYS A 644 26.35 31.84 6.49
C LYS A 644 25.96 31.41 7.91
N ARG A 645 26.56 30.35 8.42
CA ARG A 645 26.40 29.85 9.81
C ARG A 645 27.54 28.90 10.18
N CYS A 646 27.76 28.68 11.48
CA CYS A 646 28.66 27.62 11.94
C CYS A 646 28.16 26.25 11.43
N LEU A 647 29.10 25.40 11.01
CA LEU A 647 28.77 24.01 10.68
C LEU A 647 28.39 23.26 11.97
N ARG A 648 27.38 22.40 11.87
CA ARG A 648 26.92 21.54 12.98
C ARG A 648 27.12 20.07 12.62
N SER A 649 27.56 19.26 13.58
CA SER A 649 27.62 17.80 13.43
C SER A 649 26.21 17.20 13.43
N SER A 650 26.11 15.92 13.07
CA SER A 650 24.89 15.12 13.29
C SER A 650 24.48 15.03 14.76
N THR A 651 25.41 15.26 15.70
CA THR A 651 25.16 15.37 17.15
C THR A 651 24.81 16.79 17.61
N GLY A 652 24.59 17.73 16.69
CA GLY A 652 24.16 19.11 16.99
C GLY A 652 25.28 20.08 17.39
N ASN A 653 26.46 19.57 17.77
CA ASN A 653 27.61 20.39 18.17
C ASN A 653 28.07 21.32 17.03
N ALA A 654 28.15 22.62 17.30
CA ALA A 654 28.75 23.59 16.40
C ALA A 654 30.27 23.43 16.37
N ARG A 655 30.89 23.58 15.20
CA ARG A 655 32.34 23.47 15.00
C ARG A 655 32.85 24.60 14.10
N GLY A 656 33.82 25.36 14.60
CA GLY A 656 34.51 26.42 13.86
C GLY A 656 33.67 27.67 13.57
N ASP A 657 34.23 28.53 12.72
CA ASP A 657 33.72 29.85 12.38
C ASP A 657 32.43 29.84 11.53
N VAL A 658 31.88 31.03 11.32
CA VAL A 658 30.72 31.25 10.44
C VAL A 658 31.14 31.17 8.97
N VAL A 659 30.97 29.98 8.37
CA VAL A 659 31.25 29.71 6.96
C VAL A 659 29.98 29.77 6.11
N ASN A 660 30.13 29.91 4.78
CA ASN A 660 29.01 29.69 3.85
C ASN A 660 28.99 28.22 3.41
N ALA A 661 27.97 27.47 3.85
CA ALA A 661 27.85 26.05 3.51
C ALA A 661 27.77 25.79 1.99
N TRP A 662 27.19 26.70 1.21
CA TRP A 662 27.10 26.55 -0.25
C TRP A 662 28.44 26.74 -0.97
N ASP A 663 29.38 27.50 -0.40
CA ASP A 663 30.69 27.72 -1.03
C ASP A 663 31.61 26.52 -0.80
N LEU A 664 31.60 25.93 0.40
CA LEU A 664 32.28 24.66 0.69
C LEU A 664 31.73 23.51 -0.17
N LEU A 665 30.42 23.51 -0.45
CA LEU A 665 29.83 22.51 -1.34
C LEU A 665 30.23 22.73 -2.81
N ARG A 666 30.29 23.99 -3.27
CA ARG A 666 30.83 24.34 -4.60
C ARG A 666 32.28 23.88 -4.76
N GLU A 667 33.12 24.09 -3.74
CA GLU A 667 34.52 23.65 -3.73
C GLU A 667 34.65 22.12 -3.89
N PHE A 668 33.85 21.34 -3.16
CA PHE A 668 33.80 19.88 -3.29
C PHE A 668 33.36 19.44 -4.70
N ILE A 669 32.29 20.05 -5.25
CA ILE A 669 31.77 19.71 -6.58
C ILE A 669 32.81 20.05 -7.68
N ALA A 670 33.53 21.16 -7.55
CA ALA A 670 34.62 21.52 -8.47
C ALA A 670 35.76 20.50 -8.42
N LYS A 671 36.29 20.18 -7.24
CA LYS A 671 37.37 19.18 -7.05
C LYS A 671 36.98 17.79 -7.58
N TRP A 672 35.73 17.36 -7.40
CA TRP A 672 35.24 16.11 -7.97
C TRP A 672 35.13 16.16 -9.51
N SER A 673 34.70 17.31 -10.06
CA SER A 673 34.48 17.49 -11.50
C SER A 673 35.77 17.66 -12.31
N HIS A 674 36.86 18.14 -11.71
CA HIS A 674 38.15 18.32 -12.40
C HIS A 674 38.89 16.99 -12.68
N GLY A 675 38.62 15.94 -11.91
CA GLY A 675 39.24 14.62 -12.12
C GLY A 675 40.70 14.52 -11.66
N GLY A 676 41.42 13.53 -12.17
CA GLY A 676 42.84 13.29 -11.84
C GLY A 676 43.12 13.15 -10.34
N THR A 677 44.25 13.70 -9.91
CA THR A 677 44.76 13.62 -8.53
C THR A 677 43.80 14.19 -7.48
N ASP A 678 42.95 15.15 -7.83
CA ASP A 678 41.96 15.71 -6.90
C ASP A 678 40.85 14.70 -6.60
N ARG A 679 40.38 13.98 -7.63
CA ARG A 679 39.37 12.90 -7.48
C ARG A 679 39.95 11.68 -6.77
N GLU A 680 41.25 11.39 -6.97
CA GLU A 680 41.98 10.36 -6.23
C GLU A 680 42.19 10.75 -4.76
N SER A 681 42.60 11.98 -4.47
CA SER A 681 42.75 12.49 -3.09
C SER A 681 41.43 12.49 -2.32
N LEU A 682 40.31 12.85 -2.97
CA LEU A 682 38.97 12.75 -2.35
C LEU A 682 38.57 11.30 -2.03
N ARG A 683 39.00 10.32 -2.83
CA ARG A 683 38.79 8.88 -2.57
C ARG A 683 39.70 8.36 -1.47
N SER A 684 40.99 8.66 -1.52
CA SER A 684 42.00 8.16 -0.57
C SER A 684 41.86 8.71 0.85
N GLY A 685 40.93 9.63 1.09
CA GLY A 685 40.86 10.41 2.31
C GLY A 685 41.79 11.62 2.27
N CYS A 686 41.30 12.71 1.68
CA CYS A 686 41.76 14.05 2.07
C CYS A 686 41.44 14.27 3.55
N ASP A 687 42.19 15.15 4.24
CA ASP A 687 42.09 15.42 5.69
C ASP A 687 40.66 15.23 6.23
N ASP A 688 40.51 14.32 7.20
CA ASP A 688 39.22 13.95 7.78
C ASP A 688 38.44 15.16 8.31
N GLN A 689 39.14 16.23 8.72
CA GLN A 689 38.52 17.49 9.11
C GLN A 689 37.90 18.23 7.92
N ILE A 690 38.57 18.28 6.76
CA ILE A 690 38.04 18.87 5.52
C ILE A 690 36.88 18.03 4.99
N MET A 691 37.03 16.69 4.93
CA MET A 691 35.94 15.81 4.52
C MET A 691 34.74 15.85 5.47
N ALA A 692 34.96 16.07 6.78
CA ALA A 692 33.87 16.35 7.72
C ALA A 692 33.17 17.69 7.42
N GLN A 693 33.92 18.77 7.12
CA GLN A 693 33.35 20.07 6.75
C GLN A 693 32.46 19.96 5.50
N TYR A 694 32.91 19.29 4.43
CA TYR A 694 32.07 19.07 3.23
C TYR A 694 30.80 18.26 3.54
N ARG A 695 30.88 17.21 4.38
CA ARG A 695 29.71 16.40 4.78
C ARG A 695 28.68 17.26 5.56
N MET A 696 29.16 18.08 6.50
CA MET A 696 28.33 19.01 7.27
C MET A 696 27.73 20.12 6.38
N ALA A 697 28.50 20.63 5.41
CA ALA A 697 28.05 21.62 4.44
C ALA A 697 26.94 21.06 3.52
N TYR A 698 27.14 19.88 2.94
CA TYR A 698 26.11 19.20 2.11
C TYR A 698 24.81 18.96 2.90
N ALA A 699 24.91 18.47 4.13
CA ALA A 699 23.75 18.29 5.02
C ALA A 699 23.01 19.62 5.27
N GLN A 700 23.74 20.71 5.57
CA GLN A 700 23.14 22.03 5.76
C GLN A 700 22.53 22.63 4.48
N CYS A 701 23.07 22.31 3.30
CA CYS A 701 22.49 22.73 2.02
C CYS A 701 21.19 21.99 1.71
N ARG A 702 21.12 20.67 1.98
CA ARG A 702 19.89 19.87 1.91
C ARG A 702 18.83 20.43 2.86
N ALA A 703 19.20 20.69 4.12
CA ALA A 703 18.30 21.29 5.11
C ALA A 703 17.72 22.63 4.67
N HIS A 704 18.54 23.49 4.04
CA HIS A 704 18.12 24.79 3.50
C HIS A 704 17.11 24.67 2.36
N LEU A 705 17.32 23.73 1.43
CA LEU A 705 16.34 23.50 0.35
C LEU A 705 15.03 22.88 0.87
N ILE A 706 15.09 22.04 1.91
CA ILE A 706 13.89 21.43 2.50
C ILE A 706 13.10 22.48 3.29
N GLY A 707 13.72 23.13 4.27
CA GLY A 707 13.06 24.10 5.14
C GLY A 707 12.63 25.39 4.45
N GLY A 708 13.33 25.78 3.38
CA GLY A 708 12.97 26.91 2.51
C GLY A 708 11.84 26.62 1.50
N ASN A 709 11.32 25.39 1.42
CA ASN A 709 10.35 24.99 0.38
C ASN A 709 9.00 24.56 0.97
N ARG A 710 7.91 25.06 0.36
CA ARG A 710 6.52 24.80 0.78
C ARG A 710 5.86 23.61 0.08
N PHE A 711 6.41 23.05 -1.00
CA PHE A 711 5.74 22.00 -1.81
C PHE A 711 6.62 20.75 -1.93
N MET A 712 6.20 19.67 -1.28
CA MET A 712 6.93 18.40 -1.22
C MET A 712 6.19 17.26 -1.93
N LEU A 713 6.94 16.44 -2.66
CA LEU A 713 6.48 15.25 -3.40
C LEU A 713 7.19 13.99 -2.86
N ALA A 714 6.48 13.17 -2.08
CA ALA A 714 7.03 11.94 -1.47
C ALA A 714 6.12 10.74 -1.73
N THR A 715 6.61 9.51 -1.50
CA THR A 715 5.68 8.38 -1.32
C THR A 715 5.08 8.43 0.07
N THR A 716 3.90 7.85 0.27
CA THR A 716 3.25 7.80 1.61
C THR A 716 4.08 7.02 2.64
N GLY A 717 4.81 5.98 2.22
CA GLY A 717 5.80 5.31 3.08
C GLY A 717 6.96 6.22 3.51
N ASN A 718 7.44 7.07 2.59
CA ASN A 718 8.57 7.99 2.82
C ASN A 718 8.14 9.39 3.30
N ALA A 719 6.85 9.62 3.60
CA ALA A 719 6.38 10.92 4.05
C ALA A 719 7.06 11.38 5.36
N ARG A 720 7.57 10.43 6.16
CA ARG A 720 8.37 10.68 7.37
C ARG A 720 9.87 10.38 7.19
N ALA A 721 10.39 10.58 5.97
CA ALA A 721 11.84 10.55 5.71
C ALA A 721 12.58 11.55 6.64
N SER A 722 13.75 11.15 7.14
CA SER A 722 14.39 11.83 8.28
C SER A 722 14.61 13.33 8.07
N GLU A 723 14.97 13.74 6.85
CA GLU A 723 15.26 15.12 6.52
C GLU A 723 13.99 15.98 6.34
N LEU A 724 12.85 15.37 6.00
CA LEU A 724 11.54 16.06 6.06
C LEU A 724 11.17 16.33 7.52
N VAL A 725 11.25 15.32 8.39
CA VAL A 725 10.88 15.43 9.81
C VAL A 725 11.79 16.42 10.55
N GLN A 726 13.06 16.53 10.17
CA GLN A 726 14.03 17.43 10.83
C GLN A 726 13.99 18.90 10.35
N HIS A 727 13.47 19.18 9.15
CA HIS A 727 13.65 20.52 8.53
C HIS A 727 12.40 21.10 7.85
N TRP A 728 11.43 20.28 7.45
CA TRP A 728 10.22 20.79 6.79
C TRP A 728 9.23 21.34 7.82
N TYR A 729 8.45 22.37 7.46
CA TYR A 729 7.51 23.06 8.37
C TYR A 729 8.15 23.61 9.68
N SER A 730 9.48 23.75 9.70
CA SER A 730 10.26 24.35 10.79
C SER A 730 9.77 25.75 11.18
N PRO A 731 10.05 26.24 12.40
CA PRO A 731 9.69 27.59 12.84
C PRO A 731 10.11 28.67 11.84
N GLU A 732 9.26 29.67 11.64
CA GLU A 732 9.41 30.68 10.57
C GLU A 732 10.77 31.41 10.62
N HIS A 733 11.35 31.59 11.81
CA HIS A 733 12.66 32.22 12.01
C HIS A 733 13.86 31.37 11.56
N GLU A 734 13.71 30.07 11.31
CA GLU A 734 14.82 29.19 10.89
C GLU A 734 15.14 29.33 9.39
N TRP A 735 14.11 29.54 8.56
CA TRP A 735 14.22 29.56 7.09
C TRP A 735 13.48 30.72 6.41
N ASN A 736 12.85 31.62 7.16
CA ASN A 736 12.01 32.72 6.67
C ASN A 736 10.80 32.26 5.81
N VAL A 737 10.09 31.22 6.29
CA VAL A 737 8.92 30.64 5.62
C VAL A 737 7.69 30.67 6.52
N LYS A 738 6.66 31.43 6.12
CA LYS A 738 5.42 31.60 6.89
C LYS A 738 4.57 30.33 6.94
N ARG A 739 4.07 30.00 8.15
CA ARG A 739 3.32 28.76 8.42
C ARG A 739 1.81 28.95 8.50
N LEU A 740 1.16 29.25 7.37
CA LEU A 740 -0.32 29.34 7.32
C LEU A 740 -1.04 28.01 7.64
N GLY A 741 -0.38 26.88 7.36
CA GLY A 741 -0.88 25.52 7.56
C GLY A 741 -0.33 24.57 6.51
N VAL A 742 -0.66 23.28 6.61
CA VAL A 742 -0.34 22.24 5.61
C VAL A 742 -1.60 21.65 5.00
N VAL A 743 -1.65 21.45 3.68
CA VAL A 743 -2.67 20.60 3.04
C VAL A 743 -1.98 19.37 2.46
N VAL A 744 -2.52 18.19 2.79
CA VAL A 744 -1.99 16.90 2.34
C VAL A 744 -2.84 16.39 1.18
N PHE A 745 -2.19 16.02 0.08
CA PHE A 745 -2.81 15.41 -1.10
C PHE A 745 -2.31 13.98 -1.24
N VAL A 746 -3.18 13.03 -1.59
CA VAL A 746 -2.81 11.63 -1.77
C VAL A 746 -3.47 11.08 -3.03
N ASP A 747 -2.70 10.84 -4.09
CA ASP A 747 -3.19 10.19 -5.31
C ASP A 747 -3.12 8.66 -5.19
N GLU A 748 -4.00 7.97 -5.92
CA GLU A 748 -4.20 6.52 -5.89
C GLU A 748 -4.35 5.97 -4.45
N ALA A 749 -4.92 6.74 -3.53
CA ALA A 749 -5.07 6.41 -2.11
C ALA A 749 -5.90 5.14 -1.84
N ALA A 750 -6.72 4.70 -2.81
CA ALA A 750 -7.42 3.41 -2.79
C ALA A 750 -6.48 2.19 -3.00
N LYS A 751 -5.21 2.42 -3.35
CA LYS A 751 -4.14 1.43 -3.50
C LYS A 751 -3.18 1.43 -2.30
N ASP A 752 -3.40 2.26 -1.28
CA ASP A 752 -2.48 2.41 -0.14
C ASP A 752 -3.02 1.78 1.16
N VAL A 753 -2.10 1.30 2.00
CA VAL A 753 -2.41 0.78 3.34
C VAL A 753 -2.74 1.96 4.25
N GLU A 754 -3.81 1.87 5.03
CA GLU A 754 -4.33 2.99 5.83
C GLU A 754 -3.27 3.71 6.68
N VAL A 755 -2.37 2.97 7.35
CA VAL A 755 -1.32 3.56 8.20
C VAL A 755 -0.33 4.44 7.42
N ASN A 756 -0.10 4.17 6.13
CA ASN A 756 0.76 5.00 5.28
C ASN A 756 0.11 6.36 4.98
N VAL A 757 -1.21 6.37 4.76
CA VAL A 757 -1.99 7.61 4.52
C VAL A 757 -1.97 8.50 5.77
N TRP A 758 -2.09 7.90 6.95
CA TRP A 758 -1.97 8.63 8.22
C TRP A 758 -0.58 9.22 8.46
N SER A 759 0.50 8.65 7.90
CA SER A 759 1.88 9.08 8.20
C SER A 759 2.14 10.53 7.78
N GLY A 760 1.61 10.96 6.63
CA GLY A 760 1.69 12.35 6.16
C GLY A 760 0.74 13.31 6.89
N VAL A 761 -0.25 12.79 7.61
CA VAL A 761 -1.29 13.58 8.31
C VAL A 761 -0.95 13.80 9.79
N VAL A 762 -0.29 12.83 10.45
CA VAL A 762 0.07 12.89 11.88
C VAL A 762 1.57 12.81 12.18
N CYS A 763 2.44 13.10 11.21
CA CYS A 763 3.87 13.32 11.47
C CYS A 763 4.09 14.42 12.52
N GLU A 764 4.92 14.15 13.52
CA GLU A 764 5.21 15.00 14.68
C GLU A 764 5.55 16.46 14.32
N GLN A 765 6.28 16.66 13.23
CA GLN A 765 6.81 17.95 12.80
C GLN A 765 5.72 18.89 12.23
N TRP A 766 4.63 18.34 11.66
CA TRP A 766 3.59 19.15 11.00
C TRP A 766 2.13 18.72 11.21
N ALA A 767 1.85 17.68 12.01
CA ALA A 767 0.49 17.33 12.45
C ALA A 767 -0.24 18.52 13.11
N SER A 768 0.53 19.34 13.83
CA SER A 768 0.16 20.61 14.42
C SER A 768 -0.15 21.71 13.38
N GLY A 769 0.27 21.54 12.13
CA GLY A 769 0.03 22.45 11.00
C GLY A 769 -1.03 21.99 9.99
N VAL A 770 -1.32 20.68 9.87
CA VAL A 770 -2.27 20.16 8.87
C VAL A 770 -3.65 20.81 9.03
N ARG A 771 -4.13 21.48 7.97
CA ARG A 771 -5.48 22.03 7.87
C ARG A 771 -6.47 20.98 7.36
N GLY A 772 -6.04 20.14 6.41
CA GLY A 772 -6.84 19.03 5.88
C GLY A 772 -6.07 18.07 4.98
N VAL A 773 -6.78 17.02 4.55
CA VAL A 773 -6.29 15.97 3.65
C VAL A 773 -7.30 15.70 2.53
N VAL A 774 -6.81 15.62 1.29
CA VAL A 774 -7.59 15.33 0.08
C VAL A 774 -7.06 14.03 -0.54
N MET A 775 -7.89 12.99 -0.55
CA MET A 775 -7.56 11.66 -1.07
C MET A 775 -8.26 11.41 -2.40
N PHE A 776 -7.49 11.07 -3.44
CA PHE A 776 -7.99 10.67 -4.74
C PHE A 776 -7.88 9.15 -4.92
N GLY A 777 -8.87 8.50 -5.52
CA GLY A 777 -8.85 7.05 -5.65
C GLY A 777 -9.92 6.45 -6.55
N ASP A 778 -9.92 5.12 -6.63
CA ASP A 778 -10.88 4.31 -7.37
C ASP A 778 -11.04 2.95 -6.67
N ASP A 779 -12.20 2.73 -6.04
CA ASP A 779 -12.58 1.52 -5.33
C ASP A 779 -12.90 0.31 -6.26
N LYS A 780 -12.59 0.43 -7.55
CA LYS A 780 -12.68 -0.64 -8.55
C LYS A 780 -11.34 -0.89 -9.27
N GLN A 781 -10.29 -0.12 -9.01
CA GLN A 781 -8.91 -0.42 -9.42
C GLN A 781 -8.16 -1.15 -8.27
N LEU A 782 -6.82 -1.22 -8.34
CA LEU A 782 -6.04 -2.09 -7.44
C LEU A 782 -6.08 -1.63 -5.98
N LYS A 783 -6.31 -2.62 -5.11
CA LYS A 783 -6.09 -2.57 -3.66
C LYS A 783 -4.59 -2.58 -3.31
N PRO A 784 -4.21 -2.36 -2.03
CA PRO A 784 -2.83 -2.45 -1.59
C PRO A 784 -2.22 -3.83 -1.84
N THR A 785 -0.92 -3.87 -2.17
CA THR A 785 -0.22 -5.14 -2.41
C THR A 785 0.18 -5.78 -1.08
N ASN A 786 -0.77 -6.43 -0.41
CA ASN A 786 -0.47 -7.27 0.73
C ASN A 786 0.41 -8.47 0.29
N THR A 787 1.53 -8.66 0.98
CA THR A 787 2.51 -9.72 0.71
C THR A 787 2.53 -10.85 1.73
N CYS A 788 1.78 -10.74 2.83
CA CYS A 788 1.74 -11.74 3.90
C CYS A 788 1.17 -13.10 3.44
N SER A 789 1.58 -14.14 4.17
CA SER A 789 0.98 -15.47 4.21
C SER A 789 -0.52 -15.40 4.49
N ARG A 790 -1.32 -16.23 3.78
CA ARG A 790 -2.78 -16.26 3.88
C ARG A 790 -3.35 -17.67 3.71
N GLY A 791 -4.48 -17.93 4.36
CA GLY A 791 -5.18 -19.21 4.30
C GLY A 791 -4.54 -20.25 5.22
N ARG A 792 -4.11 -21.41 4.68
CA ARG A 792 -3.56 -22.54 5.45
C ARG A 792 -2.34 -22.19 6.31
N ILE A 793 -1.62 -21.14 5.94
CA ILE A 793 -0.50 -20.59 6.71
C ILE A 793 -0.78 -19.09 6.78
N ASN A 794 -0.88 -18.57 8.00
CA ASN A 794 -1.04 -17.15 8.29
C ASN A 794 -0.31 -16.87 9.60
N PHE A 795 0.52 -15.82 9.63
CA PHE A 795 1.19 -15.34 10.85
C PHE A 795 0.60 -14.02 11.38
N ASN A 796 -0.35 -13.41 10.66
CA ASN A 796 -0.89 -12.09 10.95
C ASN A 796 -2.37 -12.18 11.36
N ALA A 797 -2.67 -11.88 12.62
CA ALA A 797 -4.02 -11.96 13.16
C ALA A 797 -4.98 -10.97 12.47
N PHE A 798 -4.49 -9.77 12.10
CA PHE A 798 -5.27 -8.71 11.43
C PHE A 798 -4.91 -8.58 9.95
N ASN A 799 -4.63 -9.71 9.26
CA ASN A 799 -4.15 -9.75 7.88
C ASN A 799 -5.07 -9.00 6.89
N ASP A 800 -6.38 -8.98 7.14
CA ASP A 800 -7.36 -8.31 6.29
C ASP A 800 -7.29 -6.77 6.40
N ARG A 801 -6.77 -6.22 7.51
CA ARG A 801 -6.59 -4.78 7.71
C ARG A 801 -5.68 -4.15 6.64
N LEU A 802 -4.72 -4.92 6.11
CA LEU A 802 -3.81 -4.49 5.05
C LEU A 802 -4.49 -4.34 3.68
N ASP A 803 -5.68 -4.94 3.46
CA ASP A 803 -6.46 -4.88 2.21
C ASP A 803 -7.54 -3.79 2.24
N ILE A 804 -7.61 -2.99 3.30
CA ILE A 804 -8.64 -1.98 3.56
C ILE A 804 -8.00 -0.58 3.56
N PRO A 805 -8.03 0.15 2.42
CA PRO A 805 -7.59 1.54 2.35
C PRO A 805 -8.50 2.48 3.14
N LEU A 806 -7.92 3.52 3.75
CA LEU A 806 -8.65 4.58 4.44
C LEU A 806 -9.81 5.17 3.62
N PRO A 807 -9.63 5.64 2.35
CA PRO A 807 -10.74 6.23 1.59
C PRO A 807 -11.86 5.23 1.32
N CYS A 808 -11.53 3.96 1.06
CA CYS A 808 -12.51 2.90 0.86
C CYS A 808 -13.29 2.62 2.15
N ARG A 809 -12.59 2.52 3.29
CA ARG A 809 -13.18 2.28 4.61
C ARG A 809 -14.18 3.37 5.01
N LEU A 810 -13.83 4.63 4.76
CA LEU A 810 -14.69 5.79 5.00
C LEU A 810 -15.91 5.77 4.04
N VAL A 811 -15.70 5.53 2.75
CA VAL A 811 -16.77 5.45 1.74
C VAL A 811 -17.77 4.32 2.06
N GLU A 812 -17.28 3.15 2.48
CA GLU A 812 -18.10 1.98 2.81
C GLU A 812 -18.88 2.11 4.13
N GLU A 813 -18.59 3.09 4.99
CA GLU A 813 -19.48 3.52 6.09
C GLU A 813 -20.25 4.81 5.76
N GLY A 814 -20.27 5.26 4.50
CA GLY A 814 -21.03 6.44 4.11
C GLY A 814 -20.43 7.75 4.62
N PHE A 815 -19.10 7.92 4.57
CA PHE A 815 -18.48 9.24 4.64
C PHE A 815 -18.82 10.10 3.40
N PRO A 816 -18.90 11.44 3.49
CA PRO A 816 -19.07 12.30 2.32
C PRO A 816 -17.90 12.16 1.34
N HIS A 817 -18.21 11.90 0.07
CA HIS A 817 -17.21 11.79 -0.99
C HIS A 817 -17.78 12.28 -2.31
N TYR A 818 -16.92 12.84 -3.13
CA TYR A 818 -17.24 13.25 -4.50
C TYR A 818 -17.05 12.07 -5.44
N ARG A 819 -17.91 11.97 -6.45
CA ARG A 819 -17.84 10.96 -7.50
C ARG A 819 -17.63 11.63 -8.84
N LEU A 820 -16.40 11.57 -9.35
CA LEU A 820 -16.10 11.94 -10.74
C LEU A 820 -16.47 10.75 -11.63
N LEU A 821 -17.39 10.95 -12.58
CA LEU A 821 -17.99 9.94 -13.44
C LEU A 821 -18.01 10.37 -14.93
N GLU A 822 -17.67 11.60 -15.28
CA GLU A 822 -17.36 11.97 -16.67
C GLU A 822 -15.89 11.66 -17.01
N GLN A 823 -15.66 10.75 -17.96
CA GLN A 823 -14.31 10.41 -18.43
C GLN A 823 -13.97 11.15 -19.74
N ARG A 824 -12.73 11.63 -19.85
CA ARG A 824 -12.20 12.36 -21.03
C ARG A 824 -10.94 11.69 -21.63
N ARG A 825 -10.67 10.42 -21.30
CA ARG A 825 -9.47 9.64 -21.70
C ARG A 825 -9.73 8.70 -22.87
N MET A 826 -10.72 7.82 -22.71
CA MET A 826 -11.01 6.71 -23.59
C MET A 826 -11.95 7.13 -24.70
N HIS A 827 -11.75 6.61 -25.91
CA HIS A 827 -12.78 6.64 -26.94
C HIS A 827 -14.02 5.85 -26.45
N GLN A 828 -15.23 6.32 -26.75
CA GLN A 828 -16.51 5.76 -26.27
C GLN A 828 -16.73 4.26 -26.56
N VAL A 829 -15.97 3.66 -27.48
CA VAL A 829 -16.03 2.21 -27.73
C VAL A 829 -15.25 1.43 -26.66
N LEU A 830 -14.15 1.99 -26.15
CA LEU A 830 -13.29 1.40 -25.11
C LEU A 830 -13.94 1.50 -23.72
N SER A 831 -14.60 2.62 -23.41
CA SER A 831 -15.21 2.87 -22.09
C SER A 831 -16.42 1.98 -21.78
N ARG A 832 -17.16 1.51 -22.80
CA ARG A 832 -18.38 0.70 -22.67
C ARG A 832 -18.22 -0.55 -21.79
N PHE A 833 -17.17 -1.34 -22.01
CA PHE A 833 -16.97 -2.58 -21.25
C PHE A 833 -16.63 -2.31 -19.78
N PRO A 834 -15.62 -1.49 -19.43
CA PRO A 834 -15.37 -1.09 -18.04
C PRO A 834 -16.58 -0.46 -17.35
N ASN A 835 -17.31 0.42 -18.03
CA ASN A 835 -18.52 1.06 -17.51
C ASN A 835 -19.55 0.03 -17.05
N ARG A 836 -19.85 -0.95 -17.92
CA ARG A 836 -20.86 -1.97 -17.67
C ARG A 836 -20.45 -3.01 -16.62
N GLU A 837 -19.21 -3.52 -16.65
CA GLU A 837 -18.77 -4.58 -15.73
C GLU A 837 -18.35 -4.05 -14.35
N PHE A 838 -17.64 -2.92 -14.26
CA PHE A 838 -17.07 -2.43 -12.99
C PHE A 838 -17.85 -1.28 -12.36
N TYR A 839 -18.38 -0.36 -13.17
CA TYR A 839 -18.98 0.90 -12.70
C TYR A 839 -20.51 0.94 -12.78
N LYS A 840 -21.15 -0.22 -12.99
CA LYS A 840 -22.62 -0.42 -13.03
C LYS A 840 -23.34 0.54 -14.00
N GLY A 841 -22.72 0.90 -15.12
CA GLY A 841 -23.29 1.79 -16.15
C GLY A 841 -23.25 3.29 -15.83
N LYS A 842 -22.58 3.72 -14.74
CA LYS A 842 -22.62 5.11 -14.25
C LYS A 842 -21.59 6.06 -14.88
N LEU A 843 -20.59 5.54 -15.59
CA LEU A 843 -19.58 6.36 -16.26
C LEU A 843 -20.19 7.02 -17.52
N ARG A 844 -19.83 8.28 -17.77
CA ARG A 844 -20.29 9.08 -18.91
C ARG A 844 -19.08 9.50 -19.75
N ASP A 845 -19.23 9.51 -21.07
CA ASP A 845 -18.17 9.88 -22.00
C ASP A 845 -18.23 11.39 -22.29
N GLY A 846 -17.17 12.12 -21.96
CA GLY A 846 -17.08 13.59 -22.11
C GLY A 846 -16.74 14.04 -23.54
N ALA A 847 -16.61 15.36 -23.74
CA ALA A 847 -16.33 15.94 -25.06
C ALA A 847 -15.03 15.39 -25.70
N GLY A 848 -15.08 15.10 -27.00
CA GLY A 848 -13.93 14.60 -27.78
C GLY A 848 -13.63 13.10 -27.65
N THR A 849 -14.40 12.35 -26.87
CA THR A 849 -14.29 10.89 -26.72
C THR A 849 -14.91 10.09 -27.88
N ASN A 850 -15.49 10.77 -28.87
CA ASN A 850 -16.18 10.17 -30.03
C ASN A 850 -15.53 10.50 -31.39
N LEU A 851 -14.31 11.06 -31.38
CA LEU A 851 -13.61 11.46 -32.60
C LEU A 851 -13.06 10.22 -33.37
N PRO A 852 -13.05 10.24 -34.71
CA PRO A 852 -12.41 9.20 -35.52
C PRO A 852 -10.91 9.03 -35.20
N LEU A 853 -10.39 7.82 -35.35
CA LEU A 853 -9.00 7.48 -35.00
C LEU A 853 -8.00 8.34 -35.79
N ASP A 854 -8.19 8.50 -37.09
CA ASP A 854 -7.31 9.33 -37.92
C ASP A 854 -7.40 10.84 -37.61
N ALA A 855 -8.45 11.31 -36.92
CA ALA A 855 -8.52 12.68 -36.41
C ALA A 855 -7.68 12.89 -35.13
N ARG A 856 -7.19 11.81 -34.52
CA ARG A 856 -6.29 11.79 -33.35
C ARG A 856 -4.87 11.40 -33.74
N LEU A 857 -4.73 10.36 -34.57
CA LEU A 857 -3.48 9.78 -35.05
C LEU A 857 -3.62 9.41 -36.54
N PRO A 858 -3.40 10.37 -37.46
CA PRO A 858 -3.60 10.17 -38.89
C PRO A 858 -2.81 8.98 -39.45
N GLY A 859 -3.51 8.08 -40.15
CA GLY A 859 -2.93 6.90 -40.77
C GLY A 859 -2.91 5.66 -39.88
N LEU A 860 -3.14 5.80 -38.57
CA LEU A 860 -3.20 4.66 -37.66
C LEU A 860 -4.40 3.75 -37.97
N SER A 861 -5.51 4.29 -38.48
CA SER A 861 -6.65 3.47 -38.92
C SER A 861 -6.24 2.52 -40.05
N LYS A 862 -5.54 3.07 -41.07
CA LYS A 862 -4.97 2.31 -42.19
C LYS A 862 -3.96 1.27 -41.72
N ALA A 863 -3.06 1.62 -40.79
CA ALA A 863 -2.05 0.70 -40.28
C ALA A 863 -2.68 -0.51 -39.55
N LEU A 864 -3.64 -0.27 -38.65
CA LEU A 864 -4.31 -1.34 -37.90
C LEU A 864 -5.16 -2.25 -38.80
N LYS A 865 -5.92 -1.67 -39.76
CA LYS A 865 -6.62 -2.45 -40.81
C LYS A 865 -5.65 -3.34 -41.58
N THR A 866 -4.47 -2.83 -41.89
CA THR A 866 -3.44 -3.54 -42.65
C THR A 866 -2.88 -4.73 -41.86
N ILE A 867 -2.56 -4.55 -40.57
CA ILE A 867 -2.08 -5.61 -39.68
C ILE A 867 -3.09 -6.78 -39.58
N VAL A 868 -4.37 -6.49 -39.30
CA VAL A 868 -5.40 -7.53 -39.17
C VAL A 868 -5.64 -8.26 -40.49
N ALA A 869 -5.69 -7.55 -41.61
CA ALA A 869 -5.89 -8.16 -42.91
C ALA A 869 -4.67 -8.94 -43.45
N GLU A 870 -3.44 -8.61 -43.03
CA GLU A 870 -2.22 -9.31 -43.46
C GLU A 870 -1.89 -10.54 -42.60
N HIS A 871 -2.42 -10.62 -41.37
CA HIS A 871 -2.06 -11.67 -40.41
C HIS A 871 -3.23 -12.40 -39.76
N GLY A 872 -4.46 -11.88 -39.86
CA GLY A 872 -5.66 -12.45 -39.24
C GLY A 872 -6.71 -13.00 -40.22
N SER A 873 -6.56 -12.78 -41.53
CA SER A 873 -7.42 -13.32 -42.59
C SER A 873 -6.92 -14.68 -43.10
N HIS A 874 -7.82 -15.54 -43.55
CA HIS A 874 -7.51 -16.89 -44.07
C HIS A 874 -7.52 -16.97 -45.60
N SER A 875 -8.01 -15.93 -46.29
CA SER A 875 -7.96 -15.79 -47.75
C SER A 875 -7.62 -14.37 -48.20
N PHE A 876 -7.21 -14.23 -49.47
CA PHE A 876 -6.95 -12.93 -50.11
C PHE A 876 -8.22 -12.07 -50.17
N ASP A 877 -9.37 -12.68 -50.43
CA ASP A 877 -10.64 -11.97 -50.52
C ASP A 877 -11.12 -11.49 -49.15
N GLU A 878 -10.97 -12.27 -48.07
CA GLU A 878 -11.17 -11.80 -46.69
C GLU A 878 -10.25 -10.62 -46.34
N SER A 879 -8.96 -10.70 -46.71
CA SER A 879 -7.98 -9.63 -46.47
C SER A 879 -8.39 -8.33 -47.18
N ARG A 880 -8.86 -8.45 -48.43
CA ARG A 880 -9.36 -7.32 -49.23
C ARG A 880 -10.67 -6.76 -48.66
N LEU A 881 -11.60 -7.63 -48.28
CA LEU A 881 -12.89 -7.26 -47.70
C LEU A 881 -12.69 -6.50 -46.38
N TYR A 882 -11.88 -7.03 -45.45
CA TYR A 882 -11.59 -6.40 -44.17
C TYR A 882 -10.93 -5.01 -44.32
N LYS A 883 -9.99 -4.86 -45.26
CA LYS A 883 -9.37 -3.55 -45.56
C LYS A 883 -10.39 -2.48 -45.99
N VAL A 884 -11.48 -2.87 -46.64
CA VAL A 884 -12.58 -1.98 -47.04
C VAL A 884 -13.60 -1.79 -45.92
N GLU A 885 -14.18 -2.88 -45.41
CA GLU A 885 -15.40 -2.86 -44.58
C GLU A 885 -15.15 -2.57 -43.09
N ALA A 886 -13.97 -2.89 -42.55
CA ALA A 886 -13.72 -2.76 -41.12
C ALA A 886 -13.94 -1.31 -40.64
N THR A 887 -14.74 -1.12 -39.61
CA THR A 887 -15.00 0.20 -39.03
C THR A 887 -13.91 0.57 -38.04
N ASP A 888 -13.86 1.86 -37.69
CA ASP A 888 -13.01 2.38 -36.63
C ASP A 888 -13.21 1.61 -35.31
N ALA A 889 -14.43 1.15 -35.01
CA ALA A 889 -14.72 0.37 -33.80
C ALA A 889 -14.13 -1.05 -33.80
N ASP A 890 -13.74 -1.59 -34.96
CA ASP A 890 -13.33 -2.99 -35.14
C ASP A 890 -11.80 -3.14 -35.12
N ILE A 891 -11.09 -2.06 -35.42
CA ILE A 891 -9.65 -1.91 -35.22
C ILE A 891 -9.31 -1.30 -33.85
N ARG A 892 -10.21 -0.51 -33.23
CA ARG A 892 -9.96 0.09 -31.91
C ARG A 892 -9.98 -0.94 -30.78
N LEU A 893 -10.78 -2.00 -30.89
CA LEU A 893 -10.80 -3.13 -29.96
C LEU A 893 -10.55 -4.44 -30.70
N HIS A 894 -9.57 -5.24 -30.27
CA HIS A 894 -9.24 -6.48 -30.96
C HIS A 894 -8.66 -7.55 -30.02
N TRP A 895 -9.00 -8.81 -30.28
CA TRP A 895 -8.33 -9.97 -29.71
C TRP A 895 -7.51 -10.68 -30.80
N VAL A 896 -6.19 -10.59 -30.68
CA VAL A 896 -5.24 -11.32 -31.50
C VAL A 896 -5.13 -12.72 -30.91
N GLU A 897 -5.81 -13.69 -31.53
CA GLU A 897 -5.77 -15.07 -31.06
C GLU A 897 -4.46 -15.74 -31.50
N VAL A 898 -3.63 -16.07 -30.52
CA VAL A 898 -2.35 -16.75 -30.74
C VAL A 898 -2.36 -18.05 -29.95
N LYS A 899 -2.19 -19.19 -30.62
CA LYS A 899 -1.97 -20.48 -29.97
C LYS A 899 -0.47 -20.58 -29.61
N GLY A 900 -0.16 -20.86 -28.34
CA GLY A 900 1.22 -20.99 -27.89
C GLY A 900 1.34 -21.71 -26.55
N ASP A 901 2.54 -22.16 -26.22
CA ASP A 901 2.78 -22.97 -25.03
C ASP A 901 3.08 -22.09 -23.80
N ARG A 902 2.31 -22.30 -22.74
CA ARG A 902 2.38 -21.50 -21.52
C ARG A 902 3.52 -21.93 -20.60
N ILE A 903 4.72 -21.51 -20.95
CA ILE A 903 5.95 -21.79 -20.20
C ILE A 903 6.01 -21.05 -18.86
N ARG A 904 6.77 -21.61 -17.91
CA ARG A 904 7.11 -21.02 -16.61
C ARG A 904 8.57 -20.57 -16.61
N HIS A 905 8.88 -19.47 -15.93
CA HIS A 905 10.27 -19.04 -15.70
C HIS A 905 11.01 -20.08 -14.83
N PRO A 906 12.27 -20.48 -15.15
CA PRO A 906 12.96 -21.52 -14.40
C PRO A 906 13.06 -21.26 -12.88
N GLY A 907 13.41 -20.03 -12.48
CA GLY A 907 13.57 -19.64 -11.07
C GLY A 907 12.32 -19.03 -10.40
N THR A 908 11.19 -18.83 -11.10
CA THR A 908 10.03 -18.14 -10.48
C THR A 908 8.68 -18.72 -10.88
N LYS A 909 7.61 -18.40 -10.13
CA LYS A 909 6.24 -18.77 -10.51
C LYS A 909 5.67 -17.97 -11.70
N SER A 910 6.42 -17.01 -12.27
CA SER A 910 5.99 -16.22 -13.41
C SER A 910 5.85 -17.05 -14.69
N LEU A 911 4.94 -16.64 -15.56
CA LEU A 911 4.57 -17.34 -16.80
C LEU A 911 4.81 -16.46 -18.03
N CYS A 912 4.87 -17.09 -19.20
CA CYS A 912 4.96 -16.43 -20.51
C CYS A 912 4.29 -17.34 -21.57
N VAL A 913 3.93 -16.79 -22.71
CA VAL A 913 3.65 -17.52 -23.96
C VAL A 913 4.49 -16.84 -25.04
N ARG A 914 5.57 -17.48 -25.51
CA ARG A 914 6.56 -16.82 -26.39
C ARG A 914 6.00 -16.45 -27.75
N GLU A 915 4.98 -17.17 -28.18
CA GLU A 915 4.30 -16.97 -29.45
C GLU A 915 3.58 -15.62 -29.46
N HIS A 916 3.03 -15.16 -28.33
CA HIS A 916 2.45 -13.82 -28.20
C HIS A 916 3.49 -12.73 -28.49
N VAL A 917 4.66 -12.84 -27.84
CA VAL A 917 5.79 -11.91 -27.97
C VAL A 917 6.28 -11.90 -29.42
N GLN A 918 6.44 -13.07 -30.03
CA GLN A 918 6.87 -13.20 -31.42
C GLN A 918 5.88 -12.59 -32.41
N VAL A 919 4.58 -12.82 -32.24
CA VAL A 919 3.53 -12.22 -33.07
C VAL A 919 3.60 -10.69 -32.98
N PHE A 920 3.75 -10.13 -31.78
CA PHE A 920 3.88 -8.68 -31.63
C PHE A 920 5.06 -8.10 -32.43
N PHE A 921 6.29 -8.65 -32.27
CA PHE A 921 7.46 -8.11 -32.97
C PHE A 921 7.48 -8.38 -34.48
N LYS A 922 6.92 -9.51 -34.95
CA LYS A 922 6.93 -9.89 -36.37
C LYS A 922 5.80 -9.25 -37.18
N MET A 923 4.61 -9.08 -36.60
CA MET A 923 3.37 -8.78 -37.34
C MET A 923 2.76 -7.43 -36.96
N ILE A 924 2.95 -6.96 -35.72
CA ILE A 924 2.24 -5.78 -35.19
C ILE A 924 3.18 -4.56 -35.16
N LEU A 925 4.34 -4.68 -34.50
CA LEU A 925 5.27 -3.55 -34.31
C LEU A 925 5.81 -2.91 -35.60
N PRO A 926 6.18 -3.64 -36.68
CA PRO A 926 6.79 -3.01 -37.85
C PRO A 926 5.89 -1.98 -38.53
N ARG A 927 4.59 -2.29 -38.67
CA ARG A 927 3.57 -1.38 -39.22
C ARG A 927 3.27 -0.19 -38.30
N LEU A 928 3.44 -0.36 -36.99
CA LEU A 928 3.32 0.74 -36.03
C LEU A 928 4.52 1.68 -36.12
N ILE A 929 5.75 1.18 -36.21
CA ILE A 929 6.95 2.00 -36.44
C ILE A 929 6.83 2.79 -37.74
N GLU A 930 6.41 2.13 -38.84
CA GLU A 930 6.12 2.76 -40.13
C GLU A 930 5.12 3.94 -39.98
N CYS A 931 4.00 3.72 -39.29
CA CYS A 931 2.96 4.72 -39.09
C CYS A 931 3.37 5.89 -38.18
N PHE A 932 4.08 5.62 -37.07
CA PHE A 932 4.45 6.65 -36.10
C PHE A 932 5.58 7.54 -36.62
N ARG A 933 6.53 6.98 -37.38
CA ARG A 933 7.54 7.77 -38.12
C ARG A 933 6.91 8.69 -39.17
N GLN A 934 5.88 8.23 -39.89
CA GLN A 934 5.13 9.07 -40.84
C GLN A 934 4.35 10.23 -40.17
N MET A 935 4.11 10.15 -38.85
CA MET A 935 3.49 11.22 -38.06
C MET A 935 4.50 12.15 -37.34
N ASP A 936 5.81 11.93 -37.48
CA ASP A 936 6.87 12.51 -36.62
C ASP A 936 6.57 12.37 -35.12
N LYS A 937 6.20 11.14 -34.72
CA LYS A 937 5.83 10.80 -33.33
C LYS A 937 6.58 9.59 -32.83
N ARG A 938 6.91 9.60 -31.54
CA ARG A 938 7.60 8.51 -30.86
C ARG A 938 6.63 7.36 -30.54
N VAL A 939 7.09 6.13 -30.71
CA VAL A 939 6.37 4.92 -30.33
C VAL A 939 6.32 4.76 -28.81
N ASP A 940 7.38 5.14 -28.08
CA ASP A 940 7.45 5.01 -26.62
C ASP A 940 6.45 5.92 -25.87
N GLU A 941 6.12 7.08 -26.41
CA GLU A 941 5.09 7.97 -25.85
C GLU A 941 3.66 7.53 -26.17
N HIS A 942 3.46 6.79 -27.27
CA HIS A 942 2.12 6.48 -27.79
C HIS A 942 1.68 5.02 -27.61
N ILE A 943 2.60 4.06 -27.47
CA ILE A 943 2.30 2.61 -27.43
C ILE A 943 2.84 1.97 -26.15
N MET A 944 1.98 1.26 -25.44
CA MET A 944 2.30 0.55 -24.20
C MET A 944 1.89 -0.93 -24.26
N ILE A 945 2.84 -1.82 -23.99
CA ILE A 945 2.59 -3.22 -23.71
C ILE A 945 2.37 -3.39 -22.20
N ILE A 946 1.24 -3.98 -21.82
CA ILE A 946 0.94 -4.34 -20.44
C ILE A 946 1.02 -5.85 -20.31
N CYS A 947 2.04 -6.33 -19.62
CA CYS A 947 2.20 -7.74 -19.31
C CYS A 947 1.51 -8.06 -17.98
N ALA A 948 0.74 -9.13 -17.94
CA ALA A 948 0.30 -9.70 -16.67
C ALA A 948 1.50 -10.21 -15.85
N TYR A 949 2.46 -10.86 -16.50
CA TYR A 949 3.55 -11.60 -15.85
C TYR A 949 4.93 -10.97 -16.13
N THR A 950 5.78 -10.91 -15.10
CA THR A 950 7.14 -10.33 -15.20
C THR A 950 8.02 -11.06 -16.21
N TYR A 951 7.85 -12.37 -16.38
CA TYR A 951 8.59 -13.15 -17.38
C TYR A 951 8.19 -12.79 -18.82
N ALA A 952 6.90 -12.58 -19.09
CA ALA A 952 6.47 -12.01 -20.37
C ALA A 952 7.07 -10.62 -20.60
N LEU A 953 7.04 -9.73 -19.59
CA LEU A 953 7.71 -8.43 -19.64
C LEU A 953 9.20 -8.53 -19.99
N HIS A 954 9.93 -9.49 -19.40
CA HIS A 954 11.33 -9.70 -19.76
C HIS A 954 11.49 -10.18 -21.21
N GLU A 955 10.71 -11.14 -21.69
CA GLU A 955 10.78 -11.59 -23.08
C GLU A 955 10.41 -10.48 -24.09
N TYR A 956 9.50 -9.55 -23.75
CA TYR A 956 9.25 -8.33 -24.55
C TYR A 956 10.44 -7.36 -24.55
N LEU A 957 11.03 -7.07 -23.38
CA LEU A 957 12.21 -6.19 -23.31
C LEU A 957 13.45 -6.80 -24.00
N ASP A 958 13.59 -8.13 -23.96
CA ASP A 958 14.60 -8.88 -24.71
C ASP A 958 14.33 -8.81 -26.22
N GLY A 959 13.05 -8.82 -26.64
CA GLY A 959 12.63 -8.56 -28.01
C GLY A 959 13.02 -7.17 -28.50
N ILE A 960 12.76 -6.13 -27.70
CA ILE A 960 13.21 -4.75 -27.96
C ILE A 960 14.74 -4.70 -28.14
N ARG A 961 15.51 -5.30 -27.21
CA ARG A 961 16.97 -5.33 -27.29
C ARG A 961 17.48 -6.08 -28.53
N LYS A 962 16.80 -7.14 -28.95
CA LYS A 962 17.11 -7.86 -30.21
C LYS A 962 16.79 -7.01 -31.43
N MET A 963 15.65 -6.32 -31.48
CA MET A 963 15.29 -5.41 -32.58
C MET A 963 16.34 -4.32 -32.76
N LEU A 964 16.68 -3.60 -31.69
CA LEU A 964 17.68 -2.52 -31.73
C LEU A 964 19.07 -3.01 -32.16
N ARG A 965 19.53 -4.15 -31.64
CA ARG A 965 20.86 -4.72 -31.97
C ARG A 965 21.02 -5.28 -33.40
N HIS A 966 19.93 -5.42 -34.17
CA HIS A 966 19.98 -5.90 -35.55
C HIS A 966 19.51 -4.83 -36.56
N ASN A 967 19.18 -3.61 -36.09
CA ASN A 967 18.63 -2.54 -36.91
C ASN A 967 19.16 -1.19 -36.44
N ASP A 968 20.35 -0.80 -36.88
CA ASP A 968 21.03 0.45 -36.48
C ASP A 968 20.22 1.73 -36.80
N HIS A 969 19.20 1.61 -37.65
CA HIS A 969 18.26 2.66 -38.01
C HIS A 969 17.04 2.77 -37.08
N LEU A 970 16.96 1.96 -36.01
CA LEU A 970 15.92 2.00 -34.97
C LEU A 970 16.50 2.51 -33.65
N THR A 971 15.71 3.29 -32.93
CA THR A 971 16.06 3.93 -31.67
C THR A 971 15.12 3.48 -30.55
N VAL A 972 15.44 3.82 -29.29
CA VAL A 972 14.52 3.57 -28.15
C VAL A 972 13.17 4.27 -28.36
N ALA A 973 13.13 5.41 -29.07
CA ALA A 973 11.89 6.11 -29.39
C ALA A 973 10.99 5.34 -30.39
N ASP A 974 11.51 4.34 -31.09
CA ASP A 974 10.76 3.45 -31.99
C ASP A 974 10.20 2.21 -31.27
N MET A 975 10.43 2.07 -29.97
CA MET A 975 10.07 0.89 -29.18
C MET A 975 8.95 1.23 -28.20
N PRO A 976 7.99 0.33 -27.95
CA PRO A 976 6.89 0.59 -27.02
C PRO A 976 7.35 0.54 -25.56
N GLN A 977 6.68 1.27 -24.67
CA GLN A 977 6.83 1.06 -23.22
C GLN A 977 6.34 -0.36 -22.84
N VAL A 978 7.05 -1.06 -21.95
CA VAL A 978 6.65 -2.38 -21.44
C VAL A 978 6.53 -2.33 -19.92
N LEU A 979 5.33 -2.56 -19.39
CA LEU A 979 5.00 -2.45 -17.96
C LEU A 979 4.22 -3.67 -17.46
N THR A 980 4.24 -3.90 -16.14
CA THR A 980 3.25 -4.81 -15.52
C THR A 980 1.92 -4.09 -15.32
N VAL A 981 0.81 -4.83 -15.20
CA VAL A 981 -0.51 -4.26 -14.84
C VAL A 981 -0.39 -3.34 -13.62
N ASP A 982 0.19 -3.85 -12.54
CA ASP A 982 0.32 -3.17 -11.25
C ASP A 982 1.19 -1.87 -11.32
N ALA A 983 2.10 -1.78 -12.31
CA ALA A 983 2.93 -0.60 -12.60
C ALA A 983 2.35 0.35 -13.67
N SER A 984 1.33 -0.09 -14.42
CA SER A 984 0.65 0.73 -15.44
C SER A 984 -0.42 1.67 -14.87
N GLN A 985 -0.87 1.46 -13.63
CA GLN A 985 -1.80 2.34 -12.92
C GLN A 985 -1.23 3.78 -12.79
N GLY A 986 -2.11 4.79 -12.67
CA GLY A 986 -1.77 6.20 -12.97
C GLY A 986 -1.63 6.49 -14.47
N ARG A 987 -0.75 5.75 -15.17
CA ARG A 987 -0.36 5.99 -16.57
C ARG A 987 -1.48 5.75 -17.59
N GLU A 988 -1.20 6.11 -18.84
CA GLU A 988 -2.05 6.01 -20.03
C GLU A 988 -1.20 6.00 -21.31
N ALA A 989 -1.72 5.43 -22.40
CA ALA A 989 -1.10 5.42 -23.73
C ALA A 989 -2.16 5.51 -24.84
N SER A 990 -1.76 5.85 -26.07
CA SER A 990 -2.71 5.97 -27.19
C SER A 990 -3.20 4.59 -27.65
N MET A 991 -2.25 3.68 -27.89
CA MET A 991 -2.50 2.27 -28.10
C MET A 991 -1.95 1.46 -26.92
N VAL A 992 -2.73 0.50 -26.44
CA VAL A 992 -2.31 -0.47 -25.43
C VAL A 992 -2.47 -1.88 -25.98
N VAL A 993 -1.44 -2.70 -25.78
CA VAL A 993 -1.45 -4.14 -26.07
C VAL A 993 -1.33 -4.89 -24.75
N PHE A 994 -2.34 -5.65 -24.37
CA PHE A 994 -2.33 -6.46 -23.15
C PHE A 994 -1.95 -7.91 -23.45
N ASP A 995 -0.90 -8.40 -22.78
CA ASP A 995 -0.50 -9.81 -22.79
C ASP A 995 -0.78 -10.43 -21.41
N GLY A 996 -1.93 -11.12 -21.32
CA GLY A 996 -2.29 -11.90 -20.14
C GLY A 996 -1.46 -13.18 -19.96
N SER A 997 -0.70 -13.58 -20.97
CA SER A 997 -0.06 -14.89 -21.14
C SER A 997 -1.03 -16.03 -20.82
N CYS A 998 -2.29 -15.88 -21.26
CA CYS A 998 -3.39 -16.80 -20.99
C CYS A 998 -3.84 -17.52 -22.26
N GLN A 999 -4.12 -18.82 -22.13
CA GLN A 999 -4.62 -19.67 -23.21
C GLN A 999 -6.03 -20.24 -22.93
N HIS A 1000 -6.44 -20.30 -21.65
CA HIS A 1000 -7.69 -20.91 -21.16
C HIS A 1000 -8.27 -20.11 -19.99
N SER A 1001 -9.60 -20.02 -19.88
CA SER A 1001 -10.30 -19.27 -18.83
C SER A 1001 -10.17 -19.86 -17.42
N ASP A 1002 -9.98 -21.17 -17.29
CA ASP A 1002 -9.83 -21.85 -16.00
C ASP A 1002 -8.42 -21.71 -15.40
N CYS A 1003 -7.42 -21.36 -16.22
CA CYS A 1003 -6.01 -21.39 -15.84
C CYS A 1003 -5.37 -20.01 -15.61
N MET A 1004 -6.10 -18.90 -15.64
CA MET A 1004 -5.50 -17.55 -15.74
C MET A 1004 -4.63 -17.12 -14.54
N GLY A 1005 -4.80 -17.71 -13.36
CA GLY A 1005 -4.09 -17.30 -12.14
C GLY A 1005 -4.56 -15.93 -11.65
N PHE A 1006 -3.64 -15.07 -11.17
CA PHE A 1006 -3.98 -13.76 -10.60
C PHE A 1006 -4.51 -12.74 -11.62
N VAL A 1007 -4.53 -13.07 -12.91
CA VAL A 1007 -5.21 -12.28 -13.94
C VAL A 1007 -6.74 -12.42 -13.85
N ASN A 1008 -7.25 -13.42 -13.12
CA ASN A 1008 -8.66 -13.55 -12.74
C ASN A 1008 -9.05 -12.59 -11.59
N ASP A 1009 -8.59 -11.34 -11.67
CA ASP A 1009 -8.82 -10.27 -10.71
C ASP A 1009 -9.46 -9.10 -11.45
N ASP A 1010 -10.70 -8.77 -11.08
CA ASP A 1010 -11.50 -7.77 -11.79
C ASP A 1010 -10.84 -6.38 -11.74
N ALA A 1011 -10.11 -6.06 -10.67
CA ALA A 1011 -9.36 -4.81 -10.54
C ALA A 1011 -8.16 -4.73 -11.51
N ARG A 1012 -7.39 -5.81 -11.69
CA ARG A 1012 -6.34 -5.89 -12.73
C ARG A 1012 -6.90 -5.79 -14.15
N CYS A 1013 -8.01 -6.46 -14.43
CA CYS A 1013 -8.70 -6.31 -15.72
C CYS A 1013 -9.12 -4.85 -15.97
N ASN A 1014 -9.71 -4.19 -14.96
CA ASN A 1014 -10.11 -2.79 -15.02
C ASN A 1014 -8.92 -1.86 -15.28
N VAL A 1015 -7.81 -2.00 -14.54
CA VAL A 1015 -6.58 -1.21 -14.78
C VAL A 1015 -6.10 -1.40 -16.21
N ALA A 1016 -5.89 -2.65 -16.66
CA ALA A 1016 -5.29 -2.94 -17.96
C ALA A 1016 -6.09 -2.35 -19.14
N ILE A 1017 -7.42 -2.53 -19.15
CA ILE A 1017 -8.29 -2.00 -20.21
C ILE A 1017 -8.28 -0.46 -20.20
N THR A 1018 -8.35 0.15 -19.02
CA THR A 1018 -8.48 1.61 -18.87
C THR A 1018 -7.18 2.42 -19.01
N ARG A 1019 -6.09 1.80 -19.46
CA ARG A 1019 -4.84 2.51 -19.82
C ARG A 1019 -4.90 3.10 -21.23
N ALA A 1020 -5.71 2.53 -22.12
CA ALA A 1020 -5.83 2.99 -23.50
C ALA A 1020 -6.59 4.32 -23.60
N LYS A 1021 -6.20 5.15 -24.57
CA LYS A 1021 -7.01 6.29 -25.04
C LYS A 1021 -7.81 5.91 -26.27
N GLU A 1022 -7.13 5.42 -27.30
CA GLU A 1022 -7.72 5.24 -28.63
C GLU A 1022 -7.91 3.75 -28.99
N VAL A 1023 -6.93 2.90 -28.67
CA VAL A 1023 -6.87 1.50 -29.13
C VAL A 1023 -6.47 0.57 -27.99
N PHE A 1024 -7.22 -0.51 -27.78
CA PHE A 1024 -6.91 -1.57 -26.82
C PHE A 1024 -6.98 -2.96 -27.48
N TRP A 1025 -5.82 -3.58 -27.65
CA TRP A 1025 -5.68 -4.93 -28.20
C TRP A 1025 -5.24 -5.92 -27.12
N VAL A 1026 -5.68 -7.17 -27.23
CA VAL A 1026 -5.25 -8.28 -26.36
C VAL A 1026 -4.57 -9.36 -27.19
N ILE A 1027 -3.41 -9.84 -26.76
CA ILE A 1027 -2.78 -11.05 -27.31
C ILE A 1027 -3.00 -12.20 -26.33
N GLY A 1028 -3.64 -13.28 -26.80
CA GLY A 1028 -4.02 -14.41 -25.95
C GLY A 1028 -4.64 -15.56 -26.73
N GLY A 1029 -4.71 -16.74 -26.12
CA GLY A 1029 -5.26 -17.94 -26.78
C GLY A 1029 -6.78 -17.95 -26.90
N ALA A 1030 -7.32 -19.15 -27.14
CA ALA A 1030 -8.75 -19.37 -27.35
C ALA A 1030 -9.62 -19.05 -26.12
N MET A 1031 -9.05 -19.07 -24.90
CA MET A 1031 -9.73 -18.87 -23.62
C MET A 1031 -10.85 -19.89 -23.30
N ASN A 1032 -11.13 -20.86 -24.18
CA ASN A 1032 -11.96 -22.02 -23.87
C ASN A 1032 -11.43 -22.74 -22.61
N ALA A 1033 -12.34 -23.14 -21.73
CA ALA A 1033 -11.99 -23.94 -20.55
C ALA A 1033 -11.39 -25.28 -20.96
N LYS A 1034 -10.40 -25.76 -20.17
CA LYS A 1034 -9.77 -27.07 -20.34
C LYS A 1034 -10.53 -28.19 -19.64
N ARG A 1035 -11.41 -27.86 -18.69
CA ARG A 1035 -12.28 -28.81 -17.98
C ARG A 1035 -13.73 -28.32 -17.92
N ALA A 1036 -14.66 -29.26 -17.96
CA ALA A 1036 -16.04 -29.03 -17.57
C ALA A 1036 -16.18 -29.24 -16.05
N GLU A 1037 -16.05 -28.17 -15.26
CA GLU A 1037 -16.24 -28.20 -13.80
C GLU A 1037 -17.29 -27.16 -13.35
N ASN A 1038 -18.29 -27.64 -12.61
CA ASN A 1038 -19.34 -26.95 -11.84
C ASN A 1038 -19.76 -25.51 -12.23
N SER A 1039 -21.00 -25.41 -12.74
CA SER A 1039 -21.70 -24.22 -13.25
C SER A 1039 -21.90 -23.00 -12.31
N ASN A 1040 -21.37 -23.03 -11.08
CA ASN A 1040 -21.70 -22.05 -10.03
C ASN A 1040 -20.63 -20.96 -9.81
N ARG A 1041 -19.62 -20.83 -10.68
CA ARG A 1041 -18.60 -19.77 -10.60
C ARG A 1041 -18.86 -18.65 -11.62
N LYS A 1042 -18.77 -17.38 -11.19
CA LYS A 1042 -18.81 -16.20 -12.07
C LYS A 1042 -17.76 -16.38 -13.19
N PRO A 1043 -18.12 -16.28 -14.49
CA PRO A 1043 -17.13 -16.32 -15.55
C PRO A 1043 -16.23 -15.09 -15.48
N ALA A 1044 -14.93 -15.33 -15.64
CA ALA A 1044 -13.88 -14.33 -15.50
C ALA A 1044 -14.04 -13.15 -16.46
N THR A 1045 -13.69 -11.95 -16.00
CA THR A 1045 -13.88 -10.72 -16.77
C THR A 1045 -13.09 -10.67 -18.08
N LEU A 1046 -11.86 -11.19 -18.12
CA LEU A 1046 -11.11 -11.29 -19.39
C LEU A 1046 -11.73 -12.31 -20.37
N ALA A 1047 -12.37 -13.37 -19.87
CA ALA A 1047 -13.07 -14.35 -20.70
C ALA A 1047 -14.41 -13.79 -21.24
N LYS A 1048 -15.15 -13.04 -20.41
CA LYS A 1048 -16.31 -12.23 -20.86
C LYS A 1048 -15.90 -11.27 -21.98
N TYR A 1049 -14.76 -10.58 -21.80
CA TYR A 1049 -14.24 -9.62 -22.77
C TYR A 1049 -13.94 -10.27 -24.13
N LYS A 1050 -13.24 -11.42 -24.15
CA LYS A 1050 -13.04 -12.18 -25.40
C LYS A 1050 -14.37 -12.61 -26.03
N HIS A 1051 -15.31 -13.10 -25.23
CA HIS A 1051 -16.60 -13.58 -25.75
C HIS A 1051 -17.38 -12.46 -26.45
N GLU A 1052 -17.43 -11.26 -25.85
CA GLU A 1052 -18.05 -10.08 -26.44
C GLU A 1052 -17.34 -9.62 -27.72
N LEU A 1053 -16.01 -9.58 -27.74
CA LEU A 1053 -15.26 -9.32 -28.99
C LEU A 1053 -15.54 -10.39 -30.06
N GLY A 1054 -15.71 -11.65 -29.68
CA GLY A 1054 -16.09 -12.73 -30.59
C GLY A 1054 -17.47 -12.52 -31.22
N LEU A 1055 -18.47 -12.14 -30.41
CA LEU A 1055 -19.81 -11.78 -30.90
C LEU A 1055 -19.81 -10.54 -31.81
N MET A 1056 -18.79 -9.69 -31.72
CA MET A 1056 -18.59 -8.52 -32.58
C MET A 1056 -17.66 -8.77 -33.78
N GLY A 1057 -17.17 -9.99 -34.01
CA GLY A 1057 -16.23 -10.30 -35.11
C GLY A 1057 -14.79 -9.79 -34.91
N LYS A 1058 -14.39 -9.48 -33.66
CA LYS A 1058 -13.12 -8.80 -33.30
C LYS A 1058 -12.06 -9.75 -32.74
N CYS A 1059 -12.14 -11.02 -33.16
CA CYS A 1059 -11.26 -12.10 -32.75
C CYS A 1059 -10.69 -12.79 -33.99
N HIS A 1060 -9.45 -12.47 -34.37
CA HIS A 1060 -8.78 -13.08 -35.52
C HIS A 1060 -7.57 -13.91 -35.06
N ARG A 1061 -7.34 -15.06 -35.70
CA ARG A 1061 -6.20 -15.92 -35.38
C ARG A 1061 -4.99 -15.54 -36.21
N PHE A 1062 -3.90 -15.18 -35.53
CA PHE A 1062 -2.60 -14.94 -36.15
C PHE A 1062 -1.76 -16.22 -36.06
N ALA A 1063 -0.98 -16.52 -37.10
CA ALA A 1063 -0.34 -17.82 -37.34
C ALA A 1063 1.20 -17.78 -37.25
#